data_AF-A0A9C7Q1G8-F1
#
_entry.id   AF-A0A9C7Q1G8-F1
#
_cell.length_a   1.000
_cell.length_b   1.000
_cell.length_c   1.000
_cell.angle_alpha   90.00
_cell.angle_beta   90.00
_cell.angle_gamma   90.00
#
_symmetry.space_group_name_H-M   'P 1'
#
loop_
_entity.id
_entity.type
_entity.pdbx_description
1 polymer ?
#
loop_
_entity_poly.entity_id
_entity_poly.type
_entity_poly.pdbx_seq_one_letter_code
_entity_poly.pdbx_strand_id
1 'polypeptide(L)'
;MSLAVTSRTASEPLKDPQFLEEEQKRIEQRELSRAIVVSNVPKIAADKYDKLCTVLRKVFQQVGSIGSDALWVPQDENMNTKGFALITYDTPEEALKAVIQLNEYPLDKNHTLQVKTLLDVERIVHTPETFEPPSLPIEIPTDPSSRPNLFSWLLDERGRDQFMIRHEETEIYWFDSLGIPPQMEYSRMNWTEADGYWSPRGTYFITFHIQGIAIWGGPKWERLMRFPHSHVKKFDFSPCENYLVTWNDLDPERDNPKDPECIIIWEVATGRKLRGFLGPKHDEKVAWPMFKFQCKDEMVARLVENAISVYTLPEMTLLDKRSMKVPHIRDFQWSPTDSIIAYWQPEVGNNPAKVTLVEMPSRKELRQKAVYSVADIDFYWQQNGNYLCCKANRLTKSKKSRLANFEFFRLRQREIPVEVLEYKEKEVVYDFAWEPNGDRFTIAYGDNASRANVAFYSMEDTQVKHLFSLTQRPVNRIFWAPQNGFVVLAGLGNLNGQLEFYNVNEQESMNESEHFMCTNVEWDSSGRFVATWVPYSRNKMECGYIIWTFYGKEVYQATISLFSQFLWRPRPEWLLSKEQQKKIKKNLKPYRERYEREDQELKEMRRSGKAAERKKLRDAWKEYLHSIGEDDKQFQWVRGKKETTEEIVEVTEELLEFKEEIIDR
;
A
#
# COMPACT_ATOMS: atom_id res chain seq x y z
N MET A 1 35.56 -5.09 67.23
CA MET A 1 35.89 -3.68 66.89
C MET A 1 35.37 -3.46 65.48
N SER A 2 34.19 -2.87 65.33
CA SER A 2 33.96 -1.45 64.96
C SER A 2 33.37 -1.41 63.54
N LEU A 3 32.04 -1.30 63.38
CA LEU A 3 31.27 -0.09 62.99
C LEU A 3 31.53 0.32 61.52
N ALA A 4 30.58 0.69 60.64
CA ALA A 4 29.15 0.95 60.71
C ALA A 4 28.55 1.09 59.27
N VAL A 5 27.26 0.74 59.13
CA VAL A 5 26.14 1.44 58.44
C VAL A 5 26.42 2.31 57.19
N THR A 6 25.73 2.04 56.05
CA THR A 6 24.70 2.95 55.46
C THR A 6 24.02 2.39 54.18
N SER A 7 22.69 2.30 54.28
CA SER A 7 21.63 2.53 53.26
C SER A 7 21.93 2.37 51.76
N ARG A 8 21.26 1.38 51.15
CA ARG A 8 20.79 1.46 49.75
C ARG A 8 19.66 2.49 49.67
N THR A 9 19.95 3.70 49.22
CA THR A 9 18.94 4.61 48.69
C THR A 9 18.53 4.12 47.30
N ALA A 10 17.28 3.71 47.17
CA ALA A 10 16.63 3.56 45.87
C ALA A 10 16.63 4.95 45.21
N SER A 11 17.39 5.10 44.13
CA SER A 11 17.29 6.27 43.26
C SER A 11 15.93 6.23 42.57
N GLU A 12 15.05 7.17 42.92
CA GLU A 12 13.88 7.47 42.10
C GLU A 12 14.36 7.85 40.68
N PRO A 13 13.69 7.37 39.62
CA PRO A 13 14.03 7.82 38.27
C PRO A 13 13.69 9.31 38.15
N LEU A 14 14.64 10.10 37.65
CA LEU A 14 14.43 11.49 37.25
C LEU A 14 13.23 11.54 36.29
N LYS A 15 12.07 12.01 36.79
CA LYS A 15 10.89 12.25 35.98
C LYS A 15 11.20 13.40 35.01
N ASP A 16 10.93 13.16 33.74
CA ASP A 16 11.09 14.10 32.63
C ASP A 16 10.40 15.45 32.95
N PRO A 17 11.05 16.62 32.81
CA PRO A 17 10.44 17.91 33.12
C PRO A 17 9.11 18.18 32.39
N GLN A 18 8.91 17.62 31.20
CA GLN A 18 7.62 17.69 30.49
C GLN A 18 6.51 16.88 31.18
N PHE A 19 6.87 15.75 31.81
CA PHE A 19 5.92 14.93 32.56
C PHE A 19 5.47 15.61 33.85
N LEU A 20 6.36 16.36 34.52
CA LEU A 20 6.03 17.15 35.71
C LEU A 20 5.11 18.33 35.37
N GLU A 21 5.32 19.00 34.22
CA GLU A 21 4.42 20.04 33.71
C GLU A 21 3.03 19.49 33.35
N GLU A 22 2.96 18.32 32.72
CA GLU A 22 1.67 17.65 32.42
C GLU A 22 0.97 17.18 33.70
N GLU A 23 1.71 16.65 34.68
CA GLU A 23 1.17 16.22 35.97
C GLU A 23 0.64 17.43 36.77
N GLN A 24 1.35 18.57 36.74
CA GLN A 24 0.86 19.84 37.30
C GLN A 24 -0.39 20.36 36.60
N LYS A 25 -0.44 20.37 35.25
CA LYS A 25 -1.65 20.73 34.50
C LYS A 25 -2.83 19.82 34.82
N ARG A 26 -2.60 18.52 35.02
CA ARG A 26 -3.65 17.57 35.41
C ARG A 26 -4.15 17.81 36.84
N ILE A 27 -3.27 18.20 37.76
CA ILE A 27 -3.63 18.58 39.13
C ILE A 27 -4.44 19.88 39.12
N GLU A 28 -4.00 20.88 38.35
CA GLU A 28 -4.73 22.15 38.17
C GLU A 28 -6.10 21.93 37.55
N GLN A 29 -6.22 21.13 36.49
CA GLN A 29 -7.51 20.78 35.89
C GLN A 29 -8.45 20.06 36.86
N ARG A 30 -7.90 19.20 37.74
CA ARG A 30 -8.69 18.54 38.78
C ARG A 30 -9.21 19.51 39.84
N GLU A 31 -8.39 20.46 40.29
CA GLU A 31 -8.85 21.50 41.24
C GLU A 31 -9.85 22.47 40.59
N LEU A 32 -9.62 22.87 39.33
CA LEU A 32 -10.55 23.72 38.57
C LEU A 32 -11.89 23.03 38.30
N SER A 33 -11.91 21.70 38.17
CA SER A 33 -13.14 20.92 37.96
C SER A 33 -14.06 20.87 39.18
N ARG A 34 -13.55 21.20 40.38
CA ARG A 34 -14.33 21.30 41.62
C ARG A 34 -14.92 22.69 41.84
N ALA A 35 -14.46 23.68 41.09
CA ALA A 35 -14.85 25.08 41.24
C ALA A 35 -15.99 25.44 40.27
N ILE A 36 -17.03 26.08 40.82
CA ILE A 36 -18.11 26.69 40.05
C ILE A 36 -18.08 28.21 40.16
N VAL A 37 -18.48 28.87 39.09
CA VAL A 37 -18.69 30.32 39.02
C VAL A 37 -20.20 30.57 38.99
N VAL A 38 -20.68 31.37 39.94
CA VAL A 38 -22.07 31.80 40.03
C VAL A 38 -22.12 33.27 39.61
N SER A 39 -22.72 33.58 38.47
CA SER A 39 -22.93 34.94 37.99
C SER A 39 -24.34 35.45 38.30
N ASN A 40 -24.53 36.76 38.20
CA ASN A 40 -25.78 37.47 38.51
C ASN A 40 -26.18 37.44 40.00
N VAL A 41 -25.18 37.43 40.88
CA VAL A 41 -25.37 37.61 42.32
C VAL A 41 -25.69 39.09 42.61
N PRO A 42 -26.61 39.41 43.53
CA PRO A 42 -26.94 40.80 43.85
C PRO A 42 -25.72 41.63 44.28
N LYS A 43 -25.62 42.86 43.76
CA LYS A 43 -24.59 43.85 44.15
C LYS A 43 -25.03 44.55 45.44
N ILE A 44 -24.35 44.28 46.54
CA ILE A 44 -24.74 44.74 47.87
C ILE A 44 -23.53 45.38 48.59
N ALA A 45 -23.80 46.38 49.43
CA ALA A 45 -22.82 47.04 50.30
C ALA A 45 -22.41 46.18 51.51
N ALA A 46 -21.25 46.51 52.10
CA ALA A 46 -20.58 45.75 53.16
C ALA A 46 -21.48 45.28 54.31
N ASP A 47 -22.42 46.11 54.77
CA ASP A 47 -23.31 45.84 55.92
C ASP A 47 -24.24 44.61 55.75
N LYS A 48 -24.42 44.14 54.51
CA LYS A 48 -25.30 43.00 54.18
C LYS A 48 -24.53 41.83 53.54
N TYR A 49 -23.20 41.90 53.49
CA TYR A 49 -22.34 40.87 52.92
C TYR A 49 -22.53 39.51 53.60
N ASP A 50 -22.47 39.48 54.93
CA ASP A 50 -22.60 38.23 55.70
C ASP A 50 -23.97 37.55 55.51
N LYS A 51 -25.02 38.36 55.31
CA LYS A 51 -26.37 37.87 55.02
C LYS A 51 -26.42 37.22 53.64
N LEU A 52 -25.80 37.83 52.63
CA LEU A 52 -25.71 37.27 51.28
C LEU A 52 -24.92 35.96 51.27
N CYS A 53 -23.76 35.91 51.93
CA CYS A 53 -22.94 34.70 52.04
C CYS A 53 -23.70 33.56 52.74
N THR A 54 -24.49 33.87 53.77
CA THR A 54 -25.34 32.88 54.46
C THR A 54 -26.43 32.33 53.54
N VAL A 55 -27.07 33.19 52.73
CA VAL A 55 -28.13 32.77 51.79
C VAL A 55 -27.55 31.91 50.67
N LEU A 56 -26.46 32.33 50.02
CA LEU A 56 -25.80 31.55 48.98
C LEU A 56 -25.34 30.19 49.52
N ARG A 57 -24.74 30.17 50.72
CA ARG A 57 -24.35 28.92 51.37
C ARG A 57 -25.53 27.97 51.56
N LYS A 58 -26.68 28.44 52.03
CA LYS A 58 -27.87 27.61 52.20
C LYS A 58 -28.42 27.04 50.89
N VAL A 59 -28.34 27.79 49.80
CA VAL A 59 -28.82 27.35 48.47
C VAL A 59 -27.91 26.26 47.92
N PHE A 60 -26.59 26.48 47.96
CA PHE A 60 -25.63 25.55 47.38
C PHE A 60 -25.34 24.32 48.28
N GLN A 61 -25.58 24.40 49.59
CA GLN A 61 -25.54 23.26 50.52
C GLN A 61 -26.66 22.23 50.28
N GLN A 62 -27.70 22.55 49.49
CA GLN A 62 -28.74 21.57 49.14
C GLN A 62 -28.21 20.46 48.21
N VAL A 63 -27.12 20.71 47.49
CA VAL A 63 -26.60 19.81 46.45
C VAL A 63 -25.33 19.07 46.90
N GLY A 64 -24.50 19.70 47.74
CA GLY A 64 -23.23 19.13 48.19
C GLY A 64 -22.70 19.78 49.47
N SER A 65 -21.64 19.21 50.05
CA SER A 65 -21.02 19.76 51.25
C SER A 65 -20.07 20.91 50.87
N ILE A 66 -20.23 22.06 51.51
CA ILE A 66 -19.41 23.26 51.26
C ILE A 66 -18.73 23.64 52.59
N GLY A 67 -17.40 23.54 52.63
CA GLY A 67 -16.58 23.93 53.77
C GLY A 67 -16.71 25.41 54.15
N SER A 68 -16.27 25.79 55.36
CA SER A 68 -16.41 27.18 55.86
C SER A 68 -15.75 28.22 54.96
N ASP A 69 -14.64 27.86 54.29
CA ASP A 69 -13.83 28.78 53.49
C ASP A 69 -14.02 28.60 51.97
N ALA A 70 -14.96 27.75 51.57
CA ALA A 70 -15.17 27.33 50.18
C ALA A 70 -16.12 28.23 49.36
N LEU A 71 -16.62 29.33 49.94
CA LEU A 71 -17.46 30.34 49.27
C LEU A 71 -16.71 31.67 49.28
N TRP A 72 -16.37 32.18 48.10
CA TRP A 72 -15.73 33.47 47.94
C TRP A 72 -16.56 34.41 47.08
N VAL A 73 -16.96 35.55 47.65
CA VAL A 73 -17.69 36.61 46.95
C VAL A 73 -16.79 37.85 46.88
N PRO A 74 -16.21 38.17 45.71
CA PRO A 74 -15.32 39.31 45.56
C PRO A 74 -16.02 40.65 45.76
N GLN A 75 -15.31 41.58 46.41
CA GLN A 75 -15.72 42.96 46.63
C GLN A 75 -14.87 43.93 45.80
N ASP A 76 -15.43 45.09 45.46
CA ASP A 76 -14.78 46.18 44.73
C ASP A 76 -14.08 47.18 45.67
N GLU A 77 -13.35 48.16 45.12
CA GLU A 77 -12.62 49.18 45.91
C GLU A 77 -13.50 49.95 46.90
N ASN A 78 -14.81 50.02 46.62
CA ASN A 78 -15.84 50.63 47.48
C ASN A 78 -16.55 49.63 48.43
N MET A 79 -15.99 48.43 48.66
CA MET A 79 -16.55 47.36 49.51
C MET A 79 -17.93 46.83 49.08
N ASN A 80 -18.31 46.99 47.80
CA ASN A 80 -19.54 46.43 47.22
C ASN A 80 -19.25 45.09 46.51
N THR A 81 -20.19 44.15 46.50
CA THR A 81 -20.01 42.86 45.79
C THR A 81 -19.96 43.03 44.27
N LYS A 82 -19.03 42.34 43.59
CA LYS A 82 -18.83 42.43 42.13
C LYS A 82 -19.90 41.71 41.29
N GLY A 83 -20.82 41.01 41.94
CA GLY A 83 -21.98 40.37 41.31
C GLY A 83 -21.74 38.94 40.79
N PHE A 84 -20.65 38.31 41.21
CA PHE A 84 -20.39 36.89 41.02
C PHE A 84 -19.82 36.27 42.30
N ALA A 85 -19.88 34.95 42.41
CA ALA A 85 -19.31 34.17 43.51
C ALA A 85 -18.57 32.94 42.98
N LEU A 86 -17.49 32.54 43.66
CA LEU A 86 -16.77 31.30 43.42
C LEU A 86 -17.10 30.32 44.55
N ILE A 87 -17.45 29.09 44.19
CA ILE A 87 -17.74 28.04 45.16
C ILE A 87 -16.93 26.81 44.79
N THR A 88 -16.22 26.24 45.75
CA THR A 88 -15.48 24.99 45.60
C THR A 88 -16.20 23.87 46.33
N TYR A 89 -16.43 22.75 45.65
CA TYR A 89 -16.97 21.53 46.27
C TYR A 89 -15.86 20.53 46.57
N ASP A 90 -16.14 19.58 47.47
CA ASP A 90 -15.20 18.50 47.79
C ASP A 90 -14.99 17.54 46.60
N THR A 91 -16.04 17.33 45.79
CA THR A 91 -15.99 16.44 44.62
C THR A 91 -16.42 17.15 43.32
N PRO A 92 -15.81 16.81 42.17
CA PRO A 92 -16.19 17.38 40.87
C PRO A 92 -17.59 16.94 40.41
N GLU A 93 -18.07 15.79 40.89
CA GLU A 93 -19.43 15.31 40.63
C GLU A 93 -20.49 16.19 41.29
N GLU A 94 -20.22 16.71 42.49
CA GLU A 94 -21.09 17.68 43.17
C GLU A 94 -21.13 19.02 42.45
N ALA A 95 -19.98 19.49 41.95
CA ALA A 95 -19.90 20.71 41.14
C ALA A 95 -20.75 20.61 39.85
N LEU A 96 -20.71 19.47 39.16
CA LEU A 96 -21.54 19.22 37.97
C LEU A 96 -23.04 19.13 38.32
N LYS A 97 -23.40 18.48 39.43
CA LYS A 97 -24.79 18.45 39.91
C LYS A 97 -25.30 19.84 40.25
N ALA A 98 -24.47 20.69 40.86
CA ALA A 98 -24.82 22.07 41.17
C ALA A 98 -25.07 22.90 39.91
N VAL A 99 -24.27 22.72 38.85
CA VAL A 99 -24.51 23.36 37.54
C VAL A 99 -25.83 22.89 36.93
N ILE A 100 -26.15 21.59 36.97
CA ILE A 100 -27.38 21.06 36.38
C ILE A 100 -28.63 21.52 37.14
N GLN A 101 -28.57 21.57 38.48
CA GLN A 101 -29.75 21.83 39.32
C GLN A 101 -29.97 23.30 39.68
N LEU A 102 -28.91 24.10 39.76
CA LEU A 102 -28.99 25.49 40.25
C LEU A 102 -28.69 26.54 39.18
N ASN A 103 -28.40 26.13 37.94
CA ASN A 103 -28.37 27.07 36.83
C ASN A 103 -29.80 27.56 36.51
N GLU A 104 -29.95 28.88 36.35
CA GLU A 104 -31.24 29.60 36.22
C GLU A 104 -32.09 29.66 37.49
N TYR A 105 -31.51 29.42 38.66
CA TYR A 105 -32.23 29.49 39.93
C TYR A 105 -32.66 30.94 40.28
N PRO A 106 -33.97 31.22 40.48
CA PRO A 106 -34.44 32.56 40.84
C PRO A 106 -34.18 32.86 42.33
N LEU A 107 -33.23 33.75 42.61
CA LEU A 107 -32.91 34.18 43.98
C LEU A 107 -33.87 35.29 44.46
N ASP A 108 -34.23 36.20 43.56
CA ASP A 108 -35.17 37.32 43.75
C ASP A 108 -35.86 37.62 42.41
N LYS A 109 -36.93 38.42 42.39
CA LYS A 109 -37.66 38.87 41.20
C LYS A 109 -36.75 39.45 40.11
N ASN A 110 -35.61 40.02 40.49
CA ASN A 110 -34.67 40.66 39.56
C ASN A 110 -33.38 39.86 39.32
N HIS A 111 -33.14 38.77 40.04
CA HIS A 111 -31.86 38.05 40.02
C HIS A 111 -32.08 36.54 39.85
N THR A 112 -31.76 36.04 38.66
CA THR A 112 -31.66 34.61 38.34
C THR A 112 -30.19 34.22 38.28
N LEU A 113 -29.77 33.29 39.14
CA LEU A 113 -28.39 32.84 39.22
C LEU A 113 -28.03 32.04 37.96
N GLN A 114 -26.85 32.28 37.42
CA GLN A 114 -26.28 31.46 36.36
C GLN A 114 -25.07 30.74 36.92
N VAL A 115 -25.06 29.42 36.83
CA VAL A 115 -24.04 28.58 37.44
C VAL A 115 -23.31 27.84 36.33
N LYS A 116 -22.00 28.05 36.23
CA LYS A 116 -21.14 27.37 35.25
C LYS A 116 -19.90 26.81 35.95
N THR A 117 -19.31 25.74 35.41
CA THR A 117 -18.01 25.30 35.89
C THR A 117 -16.93 26.30 35.50
N LEU A 118 -15.85 26.38 36.27
CA LEU A 118 -14.74 27.28 35.94
C LEU A 118 -14.07 26.88 34.60
N LEU A 119 -14.04 25.58 34.27
CA LEU A 119 -13.58 25.06 32.98
C LEU A 119 -14.47 25.54 31.81
N ASP A 120 -15.79 25.59 32.01
CA ASP A 120 -16.70 26.14 30.99
C ASP A 120 -16.45 27.62 30.75
N VAL A 121 -16.11 28.38 31.81
CA VAL A 121 -15.77 29.81 31.70
C VAL A 121 -14.48 30.00 30.91
N GLU A 122 -13.44 29.23 31.19
CA GLU A 122 -12.21 29.26 30.38
C GLU A 122 -12.48 28.92 28.91
N ARG A 123 -13.28 27.87 28.64
CA ARG A 123 -13.67 27.52 27.28
C ARG A 123 -14.38 28.67 26.58
N ILE A 124 -15.31 29.34 27.27
CA ILE A 124 -16.06 30.47 26.71
C ILE A 124 -15.11 31.65 26.40
N VAL A 125 -14.18 31.97 27.30
CA VAL A 125 -13.21 33.07 27.10
C VAL A 125 -12.29 32.81 25.90
N HIS A 126 -11.92 31.54 25.67
CA HIS A 126 -11.07 31.15 24.53
C HIS A 126 -11.87 30.88 23.25
N THR A 127 -13.20 30.94 23.29
CA THR A 127 -14.03 30.76 22.09
C THR A 127 -14.12 32.11 21.36
N PRO A 128 -13.67 32.23 20.10
CA PRO A 128 -13.79 33.47 19.34
C PRO A 128 -15.27 33.84 19.12
N GLU A 129 -15.60 35.14 19.18
CA GLU A 129 -16.97 35.64 19.00
C GLU A 129 -17.52 35.42 17.58
N THR A 130 -16.63 35.37 16.59
CA THR A 130 -16.95 35.08 15.19
C THR A 130 -16.86 33.57 14.93
N PHE A 131 -17.99 32.95 14.58
CA PHE A 131 -18.02 31.58 14.09
C PHE A 131 -17.37 31.51 12.72
N GLU A 132 -16.16 30.98 12.66
CA GLU A 132 -15.58 30.52 11.40
C GLU A 132 -16.01 29.06 11.20
N PRO A 133 -16.79 28.76 10.14
CA PRO A 133 -17.09 27.37 9.83
C PRO A 133 -15.75 26.63 9.63
N PRO A 134 -15.59 25.42 10.20
CA PRO A 134 -14.40 24.63 9.93
C PRO A 134 -14.23 24.53 8.42
N SER A 135 -13.01 24.77 7.93
CA SER A 135 -12.72 24.59 6.52
C SER A 135 -13.17 23.17 6.15
N LEU A 136 -14.07 23.08 5.17
CA LEU A 136 -14.55 21.80 4.69
C LEU A 136 -13.32 20.95 4.34
N PRO A 137 -13.28 19.66 4.70
CA PRO A 137 -12.17 18.80 4.35
C PRO A 137 -12.08 18.76 2.82
N ILE A 138 -11.08 19.47 2.29
CA ILE A 138 -10.67 19.51 0.89
C ILE A 138 -11.89 19.72 -0.03
N GLU A 139 -12.28 20.98 -0.25
CA GLU A 139 -13.09 21.29 -1.43
C GLU A 139 -12.31 20.79 -2.66
N ILE A 140 -12.74 19.68 -3.25
CA ILE A 140 -12.24 19.24 -4.55
C ILE A 140 -12.46 20.44 -5.46
N PRO A 141 -11.40 21.07 -5.98
CA PRO A 141 -11.59 22.34 -6.65
C PRO A 141 -12.58 22.17 -7.81
N THR A 142 -13.62 23.00 -7.78
CA THR A 142 -14.69 22.98 -8.79
C THR A 142 -14.16 23.35 -10.17
N ASP A 143 -13.05 24.11 -10.22
CA ASP A 143 -12.32 24.39 -11.45
C ASP A 143 -11.36 23.22 -11.79
N PRO A 144 -11.58 22.50 -12.91
CA PRO A 144 -10.71 21.41 -13.36
C PRO A 144 -9.24 21.81 -13.51
N SER A 145 -8.95 23.10 -13.76
CA SER A 145 -7.58 23.60 -13.96
C SER A 145 -6.77 23.73 -12.68
N SER A 146 -7.44 23.78 -11.52
CA SER A 146 -6.80 23.86 -10.20
C SER A 146 -6.60 22.48 -9.55
N ARG A 147 -7.07 21.41 -10.19
CA ARG A 147 -6.83 20.04 -9.72
C ARG A 147 -5.37 19.64 -9.96
N PRO A 148 -4.69 19.01 -8.99
CA PRO A 148 -3.34 18.53 -9.21
C PRO A 148 -3.34 17.51 -10.34
N ASN A 149 -2.42 17.68 -11.30
CA ASN A 149 -2.28 16.73 -12.41
C ASN A 149 -1.75 15.39 -11.87
N LEU A 150 -2.65 14.41 -11.70
CA LEU A 150 -2.33 13.06 -11.22
C LEU A 150 -1.51 12.25 -12.23
N PHE A 151 -1.51 12.67 -13.48
CA PHE A 151 -0.83 12.01 -14.60
C PHE A 151 0.43 12.76 -15.03
N SER A 152 0.92 13.71 -14.23
CA SER A 152 2.14 14.48 -14.56
C SER A 152 3.34 13.59 -14.85
N TRP A 153 3.45 12.45 -14.16
CA TRP A 153 4.52 11.47 -14.36
C TRP A 153 4.51 10.80 -15.74
N LEU A 154 3.36 10.75 -16.43
CA LEU A 154 3.27 10.26 -17.81
C LEU A 154 3.81 11.27 -18.83
N LEU A 155 3.99 12.53 -18.44
CA LEU A 155 4.54 13.59 -19.28
C LEU A 155 6.08 13.66 -19.22
N ASP A 156 6.74 12.73 -18.51
CA ASP A 156 8.20 12.63 -18.52
C ASP A 156 8.69 12.38 -19.95
N GLU A 157 9.45 13.33 -20.50
CA GLU A 157 9.93 13.29 -21.90
C GLU A 157 10.76 12.04 -22.21
N ARG A 158 11.40 11.49 -21.18
CA ARG A 158 12.27 10.30 -21.27
C ARG A 158 11.49 8.99 -21.10
N GLY A 159 10.19 9.06 -20.75
CA GLY A 159 9.34 7.90 -20.55
C GLY A 159 9.82 6.98 -19.43
N ARG A 160 10.54 7.51 -18.43
CA ARG A 160 11.07 6.74 -17.31
C ARG A 160 9.97 6.09 -16.49
N ASP A 161 10.27 4.93 -15.95
CA ASP A 161 9.37 4.20 -15.06
C ASP A 161 9.66 4.62 -13.61
N GLN A 162 8.63 4.66 -12.77
CA GLN A 162 8.79 4.92 -11.34
C GLN A 162 8.65 3.62 -10.56
N PHE A 163 9.34 3.53 -9.44
CA PHE A 163 9.14 2.47 -8.46
C PHE A 163 9.19 3.05 -7.06
N MET A 164 8.53 2.35 -6.15
CA MET A 164 8.62 2.61 -4.73
C MET A 164 9.55 1.59 -4.10
N ILE A 165 10.31 2.05 -3.12
CA ILE A 165 10.90 1.17 -2.11
C ILE A 165 10.41 1.55 -0.73
N ARG A 166 10.36 0.54 0.13
CA ARG A 166 10.08 0.71 1.55
C ARG A 166 11.22 0.14 2.37
N HIS A 167 11.83 0.98 3.18
CA HIS A 167 12.72 0.63 4.28
C HIS A 167 12.16 1.27 5.55
N GLU A 168 13.01 1.76 6.46
CA GLU A 168 12.55 2.59 7.59
C GLU A 168 11.70 3.78 7.11
N GLU A 169 11.99 4.28 5.91
CA GLU A 169 11.19 5.30 5.21
C GLU A 169 10.55 4.74 3.93
N THR A 170 9.59 5.48 3.38
CA THR A 170 9.00 5.16 2.07
C THR A 170 9.47 6.16 1.04
N GLU A 171 10.09 5.65 -0.02
CA GLU A 171 10.76 6.43 -1.04
C GLU A 171 10.28 6.07 -2.44
N ILE A 172 10.22 7.08 -3.32
CA ILE A 172 9.80 6.95 -4.70
C ILE A 172 10.94 7.41 -5.61
N TYR A 173 11.29 6.58 -6.58
CA TYR A 173 12.41 6.78 -7.48
C TYR A 173 11.98 6.77 -8.94
N TRP A 174 12.66 7.57 -9.75
CA TRP A 174 12.70 7.45 -11.20
C TRP A 174 13.80 6.48 -11.61
N PHE A 175 13.41 5.43 -12.33
CA PHE A 175 14.34 4.50 -12.94
C PHE A 175 14.82 4.99 -14.30
N ASP A 176 16.11 4.81 -14.55
CA ASP A 176 16.76 5.19 -15.80
C ASP A 176 17.41 3.97 -16.45
N SER A 177 17.10 3.74 -17.72
CA SER A 177 17.60 2.61 -18.51
C SER A 177 19.11 2.63 -18.72
N LEU A 178 19.77 3.76 -18.48
CA LEU A 178 21.19 3.95 -18.73
C LEU A 178 22.12 3.47 -17.60
N GLY A 179 21.61 2.73 -16.63
CA GLY A 179 22.38 2.32 -15.44
C GLY A 179 22.78 3.52 -14.58
N ILE A 180 22.00 4.59 -14.67
CA ILE A 180 22.14 5.76 -13.80
C ILE A 180 21.49 5.37 -12.46
N PRO A 181 22.15 5.62 -11.32
CA PRO A 181 21.53 5.45 -10.01
C PRO A 181 20.14 6.12 -10.02
N PRO A 182 19.09 5.40 -9.60
CA PRO A 182 17.74 5.91 -9.61
C PRO A 182 17.65 7.27 -8.94
N GLN A 183 16.94 8.20 -9.57
CA GLN A 183 16.78 9.56 -9.04
C GLN A 183 15.62 9.56 -8.05
N MET A 184 15.88 9.93 -6.80
CA MET A 184 14.84 10.07 -5.79
C MET A 184 13.91 11.24 -6.17
N GLU A 185 12.62 10.96 -6.25
CA GLU A 185 11.57 11.95 -6.46
C GLU A 185 11.05 12.47 -5.12
N TYR A 186 10.78 11.55 -4.19
CA TYR A 186 10.15 11.87 -2.91
C TYR A 186 10.54 10.85 -1.85
N SER A 187 10.82 11.32 -0.64
CA SER A 187 10.99 10.50 0.56
C SER A 187 10.15 11.07 1.69
N ARG A 188 9.58 10.18 2.50
CA ARG A 188 8.89 10.55 3.74
C ARG A 188 9.04 9.48 4.81
N MET A 189 9.56 9.90 5.96
CA MET A 189 9.61 9.09 7.17
C MET A 189 8.20 8.78 7.70
N ASN A 190 7.97 7.53 8.09
CA ASN A 190 6.69 7.05 8.65
C ASN A 190 5.46 7.38 7.76
N TRP A 191 5.63 7.33 6.43
CA TRP A 191 4.52 7.62 5.51
C TRP A 191 3.40 6.58 5.59
N THR A 192 3.75 5.32 5.83
CA THR A 192 2.81 4.21 6.03
C THR A 192 3.28 3.34 7.19
N GLU A 193 2.35 2.90 8.02
CA GLU A 193 2.67 2.04 9.18
C GLU A 193 2.91 0.58 8.75
N ALA A 194 2.28 0.10 7.67
CA ALA A 194 2.26 -1.33 7.31
C ALA A 194 3.02 -1.68 6.02
N ASP A 195 2.41 -1.57 4.84
CA ASP A 195 3.05 -1.68 3.52
C ASP A 195 2.57 -0.51 2.64
N GLY A 196 3.27 -0.24 1.53
CA GLY A 196 2.84 0.75 0.53
C GLY A 196 2.31 0.05 -0.70
N TYR A 197 1.34 0.64 -1.40
CA TYR A 197 0.83 0.08 -2.65
C TYR A 197 0.47 1.14 -3.66
N TRP A 198 0.55 0.75 -4.93
CA TRP A 198 0.03 1.53 -6.05
C TRP A 198 -1.40 1.11 -6.37
N SER A 199 -2.21 2.04 -6.86
CA SER A 199 -3.47 1.70 -7.50
C SER A 199 -3.24 0.96 -8.84
N PRO A 200 -4.22 0.20 -9.35
CA PRO A 200 -4.05 -0.62 -10.56
C PRO A 200 -3.52 0.12 -11.80
N ARG A 201 -3.78 1.42 -11.94
CA ARG A 201 -3.30 2.26 -13.06
C ARG A 201 -2.16 3.20 -12.66
N GLY A 202 -1.68 3.08 -11.42
CA GLY A 202 -0.63 3.92 -10.86
C GLY A 202 -1.01 5.38 -10.66
N THR A 203 -2.29 5.75 -10.68
CA THR A 203 -2.72 7.14 -10.43
C THR A 203 -2.49 7.54 -8.96
N TYR A 204 -2.71 6.60 -8.05
CA TYR A 204 -2.75 6.82 -6.61
C TYR A 204 -1.69 5.97 -5.90
N PHE A 205 -1.14 6.54 -4.84
CA PHE A 205 -0.32 5.83 -3.86
C PHE A 205 -1.08 5.67 -2.56
N ILE A 206 -1.02 4.48 -1.96
CA ILE A 206 -1.87 4.08 -0.83
C ILE A 206 -1.01 3.78 0.39
N THR A 207 -1.39 4.37 1.52
CA THR A 207 -0.74 4.19 2.81
C THR A 207 -1.71 3.70 3.88
N PHE A 208 -1.20 2.89 4.79
CA PHE A 208 -1.96 2.37 5.93
C PHE A 208 -1.64 3.15 7.19
N HIS A 209 -2.69 3.44 7.96
CA HIS A 209 -2.62 4.04 9.29
C HIS A 209 -3.62 3.36 10.22
N ILE A 210 -3.38 3.40 11.54
CA ILE A 210 -4.34 2.94 12.56
C ILE A 210 -5.74 3.53 12.35
N GLN A 211 -5.80 4.81 11.96
CA GLN A 211 -7.07 5.52 11.76
C GLN A 211 -7.72 5.29 10.39
N GLY A 212 -7.08 4.54 9.48
CA GLY A 212 -7.58 4.23 8.15
C GLY A 212 -6.57 4.34 7.02
N ILE A 213 -7.08 4.42 5.80
CA ILE A 213 -6.26 4.47 4.59
C ILE A 213 -6.21 5.90 4.06
N ALA A 214 -5.04 6.31 3.58
CA ALA A 214 -4.89 7.56 2.85
C ALA A 214 -4.43 7.29 1.42
N ILE A 215 -4.93 8.11 0.49
CA ILE A 215 -4.53 8.13 -0.91
C ILE A 215 -3.77 9.43 -1.18
N TRP A 216 -2.65 9.28 -1.86
CA TRP A 216 -1.73 10.35 -2.24
C TRP A 216 -1.57 10.38 -3.76
N GLY A 217 -1.28 11.55 -4.31
CA GLY A 217 -0.98 11.68 -5.73
C GLY A 217 -0.63 13.11 -6.13
N GLY A 218 -0.43 13.28 -7.43
CA GLY A 218 0.04 14.54 -8.01
C GLY A 218 1.56 14.72 -7.86
N PRO A 219 2.11 15.82 -8.42
CA PRO A 219 3.56 16.05 -8.49
C PRO A 219 4.22 16.29 -7.13
N LYS A 220 3.45 16.77 -6.14
CA LYS A 220 3.95 17.08 -4.78
C LYS A 220 3.64 15.98 -3.76
N TRP A 221 3.03 14.87 -4.19
CA TRP A 221 2.57 13.80 -3.29
C TRP A 221 1.66 14.33 -2.17
N GLU A 222 0.70 15.17 -2.53
CA GLU A 222 -0.27 15.72 -1.60
C GLU A 222 -1.31 14.66 -1.21
N ARG A 223 -1.86 14.76 0.00
CA ARG A 223 -2.93 13.87 0.46
C ARG A 223 -4.21 14.24 -0.26
N LEU A 224 -4.70 13.37 -1.14
CA LEU A 224 -5.92 13.60 -1.91
C LEU A 224 -7.16 13.24 -1.11
N MET A 225 -7.16 12.05 -0.51
CA MET A 225 -8.32 11.52 0.19
C MET A 225 -7.91 10.69 1.40
N ARG A 226 -8.79 10.62 2.39
CA ARG A 226 -8.66 9.76 3.56
C ARG A 226 -9.95 8.97 3.76
N PHE A 227 -9.81 7.67 3.95
CA PHE A 227 -10.91 6.74 4.23
C PHE A 227 -10.86 6.38 5.72
N PRO A 228 -11.75 6.95 6.54
CA PRO A 228 -11.77 6.68 7.98
C PRO A 228 -12.31 5.27 8.24
N HIS A 229 -11.40 4.32 8.42
CA HIS A 229 -11.70 2.93 8.75
C HIS A 229 -10.63 2.43 9.72
N SER A 230 -10.95 2.27 11.00
CA SER A 230 -9.93 1.90 11.98
C SER A 230 -9.38 0.48 11.74
N HIS A 231 -8.06 0.32 11.91
CA HIS A 231 -7.34 -0.95 11.86
C HIS A 231 -7.49 -1.77 10.57
N VAL A 232 -7.50 -1.12 9.40
CA VAL A 232 -7.55 -1.84 8.11
C VAL A 232 -6.34 -2.76 7.96
N LYS A 233 -6.61 -4.04 7.64
CA LYS A 233 -5.59 -5.06 7.35
C LYS A 233 -5.39 -5.28 5.87
N LYS A 234 -6.47 -5.24 5.07
CA LYS A 234 -6.40 -5.42 3.61
C LYS A 234 -7.31 -4.43 2.89
N PHE A 235 -6.93 -4.11 1.66
CA PHE A 235 -7.75 -3.34 0.74
C PHE A 235 -7.67 -3.94 -0.67
N ASP A 236 -8.59 -3.54 -1.52
CA ASP A 236 -8.61 -3.89 -2.93
C ASP A 236 -9.25 -2.76 -3.74
N PHE A 237 -8.71 -2.47 -4.92
CA PHE A 237 -9.23 -1.44 -5.82
C PHE A 237 -10.08 -2.05 -6.91
N SER A 238 -11.05 -1.28 -7.36
CA SER A 238 -11.69 -1.56 -8.63
C SER A 238 -10.70 -1.34 -9.80
N PRO A 239 -10.77 -2.14 -10.88
CA PRO A 239 -9.86 -2.02 -12.02
C PRO A 239 -9.78 -0.61 -12.62
N CYS A 240 -10.88 0.16 -12.63
CA CYS A 240 -10.89 1.54 -13.13
C CYS A 240 -10.61 2.60 -12.05
N GLU A 241 -10.26 2.21 -10.82
CA GLU A 241 -9.90 3.09 -9.69
C GLU A 241 -11.04 3.98 -9.15
N ASN A 242 -12.30 3.63 -9.43
CA ASN A 242 -13.46 4.39 -8.95
C ASN A 242 -13.88 4.01 -7.52
N TYR A 243 -13.64 2.76 -7.12
CA TYR A 243 -14.07 2.21 -5.84
C TYR A 243 -12.93 1.53 -5.10
N LEU A 244 -13.02 1.54 -3.77
CA LEU A 244 -12.06 0.94 -2.86
C LEU A 244 -12.79 0.07 -1.84
N VAL A 245 -12.36 -1.16 -1.65
CA VAL A 245 -12.84 -2.05 -0.58
C VAL A 245 -11.79 -2.10 0.50
N THR A 246 -12.20 -1.97 1.76
CA THR A 246 -11.31 -2.06 2.93
C THR A 246 -11.85 -3.06 3.93
N TRP A 247 -10.95 -3.76 4.63
CA TRP A 247 -11.31 -4.79 5.60
C TRP A 247 -10.41 -4.74 6.83
N ASN A 248 -11.02 -4.66 8.01
CA ASN A 248 -10.32 -4.57 9.31
C ASN A 248 -10.40 -5.83 10.18
N ASP A 249 -11.03 -6.90 9.68
CA ASP A 249 -11.18 -8.17 10.42
C ASP A 249 -11.89 -8.01 11.77
N LEU A 250 -12.82 -7.05 11.86
CA LEU A 250 -13.68 -6.88 13.03
C LEU A 250 -14.62 -8.07 13.16
N ASP A 251 -14.72 -8.60 14.38
CA ASP A 251 -15.61 -9.71 14.71
C ASP A 251 -17.08 -9.31 14.45
N PRO A 252 -17.83 -10.09 13.64
CA PRO A 252 -19.24 -9.81 13.36
C PRO A 252 -20.11 -9.65 14.61
N GLU A 253 -19.77 -10.28 15.74
CA GLU A 253 -20.53 -10.13 17.00
C GLU A 253 -20.31 -8.78 17.68
N ARG A 254 -19.16 -8.14 17.41
CA ARG A 254 -18.81 -6.81 17.92
C ARG A 254 -19.19 -5.70 16.94
N ASP A 255 -19.54 -6.07 15.71
CA ASP A 255 -19.93 -5.14 14.65
C ASP A 255 -21.41 -4.74 14.79
N ASN A 256 -21.76 -3.53 14.37
CA ASN A 256 -23.13 -3.05 14.41
C ASN A 256 -23.92 -3.64 13.24
N PRO A 257 -24.95 -4.48 13.45
CA PRO A 257 -25.68 -5.11 12.34
C PRO A 257 -26.41 -4.12 11.43
N LYS A 258 -26.71 -2.89 11.92
CA LYS A 258 -27.38 -1.85 11.13
C LYS A 258 -26.43 -1.05 10.26
N ASP A 259 -25.19 -0.86 10.71
CA ASP A 259 -24.14 -0.22 9.94
C ASP A 259 -22.83 -0.98 10.15
N PRO A 260 -22.65 -2.09 9.42
CA PRO A 260 -21.46 -2.92 9.57
C PRO A 260 -20.20 -2.15 9.15
N GLU A 261 -19.13 -2.29 9.92
CA GLU A 261 -17.86 -1.63 9.65
C GLU A 261 -16.74 -2.61 9.31
N CYS A 262 -16.98 -3.92 9.36
CA CYS A 262 -15.93 -4.89 9.07
C CYS A 262 -15.36 -4.78 7.64
N ILE A 263 -16.25 -4.67 6.66
CA ILE A 263 -15.89 -4.48 5.25
C ILE A 263 -16.62 -3.24 4.73
N ILE A 264 -15.89 -2.27 4.20
CA ILE A 264 -16.48 -1.03 3.71
C ILE A 264 -16.08 -0.79 2.27
N ILE A 265 -17.08 -0.49 1.43
CA ILE A 265 -16.89 -0.04 0.05
C ILE A 265 -17.02 1.47 -0.01
N TRP A 266 -16.00 2.10 -0.57
CA TRP A 266 -15.84 3.54 -0.67
C TRP A 266 -15.85 3.97 -2.13
N GLU A 267 -16.39 5.16 -2.39
CA GLU A 267 -16.17 5.89 -3.64
C GLU A 267 -14.87 6.69 -3.53
N VAL A 268 -13.92 6.45 -4.44
CA VAL A 268 -12.57 7.04 -4.37
C VAL A 268 -12.60 8.54 -4.62
N ALA A 269 -13.41 8.99 -5.58
CA ALA A 269 -13.48 10.39 -5.97
C ALA A 269 -14.02 11.31 -4.85
N THR A 270 -14.98 10.83 -4.07
CA THR A 270 -15.66 11.63 -3.04
C THR A 270 -15.26 11.26 -1.61
N GLY A 271 -14.60 10.11 -1.41
CA GLY A 271 -14.32 9.57 -0.08
C GLY A 271 -15.55 9.04 0.66
N ARG A 272 -16.71 8.96 0.00
CA ARG A 272 -17.98 8.58 0.65
C ARG A 272 -18.04 7.08 0.89
N LYS A 273 -18.47 6.71 2.10
CA LYS A 273 -18.88 5.34 2.45
C LYS A 273 -20.15 5.01 1.66
N LEU A 274 -20.07 4.09 0.70
CA LEU A 274 -21.23 3.62 -0.05
C LEU A 274 -22.02 2.62 0.78
N ARG A 275 -21.34 1.56 1.25
CA ARG A 275 -21.96 0.49 2.02
C ARG A 275 -20.97 -0.28 2.86
N GLY A 276 -21.41 -0.62 4.07
CA GLY A 276 -20.73 -1.54 4.98
C GLY A 276 -21.31 -2.96 4.91
N PHE A 277 -20.48 -3.97 5.15
CA PHE A 277 -20.86 -5.37 5.22
C PHE A 277 -20.23 -6.07 6.42
N LEU A 278 -20.99 -7.00 7.00
CA LEU A 278 -20.49 -7.87 8.06
C LEU A 278 -19.37 -8.77 7.53
N GLY A 279 -18.40 -8.99 8.40
CA GLY A 279 -17.29 -9.91 8.18
C GLY A 279 -17.73 -11.37 8.11
N PRO A 280 -16.86 -12.25 7.60
CA PRO A 280 -17.00 -13.69 7.79
C PRO A 280 -16.84 -14.06 9.26
N LYS A 281 -17.38 -15.20 9.67
CA LYS A 281 -17.17 -15.71 11.05
C LYS A 281 -15.73 -16.18 11.23
N HIS A 282 -15.19 -16.05 12.44
CA HIS A 282 -13.76 -16.27 12.75
C HIS A 282 -13.21 -17.66 12.37
N ASP A 283 -14.06 -18.70 12.31
CA ASP A 283 -13.66 -20.07 11.96
C ASP A 283 -13.54 -20.34 10.44
N GLU A 284 -13.96 -19.39 9.60
CA GLU A 284 -13.90 -19.55 8.15
C GLU A 284 -12.58 -19.03 7.58
N LYS A 285 -11.90 -19.85 6.75
CA LYS A 285 -10.76 -19.38 5.97
C LYS A 285 -11.22 -18.31 4.97
N VAL A 286 -10.90 -17.05 5.26
CA VAL A 286 -11.26 -15.91 4.40
C VAL A 286 -10.35 -15.86 3.18
N ALA A 287 -10.91 -16.11 2.01
CA ALA A 287 -10.24 -15.81 0.74
C ALA A 287 -10.37 -14.31 0.44
N TRP A 288 -9.23 -13.63 0.25
CA TRP A 288 -9.18 -12.23 -0.20
C TRP A 288 -8.77 -12.18 -1.67
N PRO A 289 -9.37 -11.34 -2.52
CA PRO A 289 -10.45 -10.37 -2.21
C PRO A 289 -11.85 -11.02 -2.13
N MET A 290 -12.65 -10.55 -1.16
CA MET A 290 -14.03 -11.03 -0.94
C MET A 290 -15.04 -10.41 -1.90
N PHE A 291 -14.81 -9.15 -2.26
CA PHE A 291 -15.57 -8.42 -3.26
C PHE A 291 -14.69 -8.35 -4.51
N LYS A 292 -15.15 -8.98 -5.59
CA LYS A 292 -14.44 -8.96 -6.87
C LYS A 292 -15.19 -8.01 -7.80
N PHE A 293 -14.50 -6.99 -8.30
CA PHE A 293 -15.06 -6.00 -9.21
C PHE A 293 -15.08 -6.50 -10.65
N GLN A 294 -16.09 -6.07 -11.41
CA GLN A 294 -16.11 -6.20 -12.86
C GLN A 294 -15.07 -5.25 -13.48
N CYS A 295 -14.57 -5.58 -14.67
CA CYS A 295 -13.62 -4.77 -15.43
C CYS A 295 -13.99 -3.29 -15.62
N LYS A 296 -15.29 -2.98 -15.76
CA LYS A 296 -15.81 -1.62 -16.01
C LYS A 296 -16.33 -0.92 -14.74
N ASP A 297 -16.17 -1.53 -13.57
CA ASP A 297 -16.66 -1.01 -12.29
C ASP A 297 -18.19 -0.78 -12.21
N GLU A 298 -19.00 -1.37 -13.10
CA GLU A 298 -20.47 -1.26 -13.07
C GLU A 298 -21.09 -2.20 -12.03
N MET A 299 -20.45 -3.35 -11.79
CA MET A 299 -20.93 -4.38 -10.87
C MET A 299 -19.80 -4.87 -9.96
N VAL A 300 -20.18 -5.26 -8.74
CA VAL A 300 -19.31 -5.96 -7.79
C VAL A 300 -20.00 -7.21 -7.29
N ALA A 301 -19.27 -8.33 -7.22
CA ALA A 301 -19.81 -9.58 -6.73
C ALA A 301 -19.09 -10.00 -5.44
N ARG A 302 -19.86 -10.62 -4.53
CA ARG A 302 -19.35 -11.28 -3.34
C ARG A 302 -19.89 -12.69 -3.25
N LEU A 303 -19.04 -13.59 -2.76
CA LEU A 303 -19.43 -14.93 -2.36
C LEU A 303 -20.20 -14.86 -1.03
N VAL A 304 -21.40 -15.43 -1.02
CA VAL A 304 -22.22 -15.67 0.17
C VAL A 304 -22.45 -17.18 0.23
N GLU A 305 -22.75 -17.72 1.41
CA GLU A 305 -23.00 -19.15 1.58
C GLU A 305 -24.08 -19.62 0.58
N ASN A 306 -23.68 -20.52 -0.33
CA ASN A 306 -24.54 -21.08 -1.39
C ASN A 306 -25.11 -20.06 -2.41
N ALA A 307 -24.56 -18.85 -2.51
CA ALA A 307 -25.03 -17.85 -3.47
C ALA A 307 -23.95 -16.85 -3.88
N ILE A 308 -24.02 -16.36 -5.12
CA ILE A 308 -23.27 -15.18 -5.56
C ILE A 308 -24.20 -13.98 -5.48
N SER A 309 -23.83 -12.99 -4.66
CA SER A 309 -24.56 -11.73 -4.57
C SER A 309 -23.84 -10.69 -5.42
N VAL A 310 -24.53 -10.19 -6.44
CA VAL A 310 -24.00 -9.18 -7.38
C VAL A 310 -24.72 -7.87 -7.11
N TYR A 311 -23.95 -6.81 -6.88
CA TYR A 311 -24.43 -5.47 -6.60
C TYR A 311 -24.11 -4.55 -7.78
N THR A 312 -25.05 -3.67 -8.11
CA THR A 312 -24.87 -2.59 -9.08
C THR A 312 -24.23 -1.39 -8.39
N LEU A 313 -23.19 -0.82 -9.01
CA LEU A 313 -22.50 0.38 -8.57
C LEU A 313 -23.00 1.58 -9.40
N PRO A 314 -23.13 2.79 -8.82
CA PRO A 314 -22.76 3.18 -7.45
C PRO A 314 -23.82 2.91 -6.38
N GLU A 315 -25.07 2.58 -6.74
CA GLU A 315 -26.19 2.53 -5.78
C GLU A 315 -26.08 1.41 -4.74
N MET A 316 -25.19 0.44 -4.96
CA MET A 316 -24.97 -0.73 -4.09
C MET A 316 -26.24 -1.55 -3.84
N THR A 317 -27.17 -1.53 -4.80
CA THR A 317 -28.38 -2.35 -4.79
C THR A 317 -28.09 -3.72 -5.37
N LEU A 318 -28.71 -4.76 -4.79
CA LEU A 318 -28.60 -6.12 -5.31
C LEU A 318 -29.23 -6.21 -6.70
N LEU A 319 -28.51 -6.76 -7.67
CA LEU A 319 -28.97 -6.92 -9.06
C LEU A 319 -30.30 -7.69 -9.08
N ASP A 320 -31.32 -7.14 -9.73
CA ASP A 320 -32.73 -7.60 -9.76
C ASP A 320 -33.32 -7.96 -8.39
N LYS A 321 -32.77 -7.40 -7.30
CA LYS A 321 -33.14 -7.72 -5.91
C LYS A 321 -33.02 -9.20 -5.55
N ARG A 322 -32.24 -9.99 -6.31
CA ARG A 322 -32.08 -11.45 -6.10
C ARG A 322 -30.65 -11.89 -6.31
N SER A 323 -30.07 -12.56 -5.31
CA SER A 323 -28.78 -13.24 -5.45
C SER A 323 -28.91 -14.47 -6.35
N MET A 324 -27.83 -14.79 -7.06
CA MET A 324 -27.75 -16.00 -7.87
C MET A 324 -27.50 -17.18 -6.93
N LYS A 325 -28.52 -18.03 -6.76
CA LYS A 325 -28.42 -19.21 -5.88
C LYS A 325 -27.59 -20.28 -6.58
N VAL A 326 -26.42 -20.58 -6.02
CA VAL A 326 -25.47 -21.58 -6.53
C VAL A 326 -25.06 -22.45 -5.34
N PRO A 327 -25.72 -23.60 -5.12
CA PRO A 327 -25.44 -24.46 -3.97
C PRO A 327 -23.97 -24.91 -3.93
N HIS A 328 -23.35 -24.87 -2.75
CA HIS A 328 -21.99 -25.35 -2.49
C HIS A 328 -20.89 -24.69 -3.31
N ILE A 329 -21.10 -23.49 -3.84
CA ILE A 329 -20.07 -22.74 -4.54
C ILE A 329 -18.81 -22.57 -3.66
N ARG A 330 -17.63 -22.73 -4.29
CA ARG A 330 -16.34 -22.65 -3.61
C ARG A 330 -15.56 -21.39 -3.96
N ASP A 331 -15.43 -21.10 -5.25
CA ASP A 331 -14.81 -19.88 -5.74
C ASP A 331 -15.48 -19.39 -7.02
N PHE A 332 -15.31 -18.10 -7.30
CA PHE A 332 -15.73 -17.45 -8.54
C PHE A 332 -14.72 -16.37 -8.94
N GLN A 333 -14.58 -16.10 -10.22
CA GLN A 333 -13.77 -14.98 -10.73
C GLN A 333 -14.48 -14.28 -11.88
N TRP A 334 -14.29 -12.97 -11.97
CA TRP A 334 -14.69 -12.20 -13.14
C TRP A 334 -13.69 -12.40 -14.26
N SER A 335 -14.19 -12.36 -15.49
CA SER A 335 -13.35 -12.16 -16.65
C SER A 335 -12.71 -10.75 -16.58
N PRO A 336 -11.43 -10.62 -16.97
CA PRO A 336 -10.71 -9.34 -16.90
C PRO A 336 -11.21 -8.29 -17.90
N THR A 337 -11.91 -8.70 -18.97
CA THR A 337 -12.35 -7.79 -20.05
C THR A 337 -13.86 -7.79 -20.27
N ASP A 338 -14.52 -8.93 -20.14
CA ASP A 338 -15.97 -9.08 -20.28
C ASP A 338 -16.69 -9.25 -18.94
N SER A 339 -17.98 -8.95 -18.94
CA SER A 339 -18.92 -9.13 -17.83
C SER A 339 -19.34 -10.60 -17.61
N ILE A 340 -18.37 -11.52 -17.60
CA ILE A 340 -18.59 -12.96 -17.43
C ILE A 340 -18.06 -13.39 -16.07
N ILE A 341 -18.85 -14.16 -15.33
CA ILE A 341 -18.44 -14.82 -14.09
C ILE A 341 -18.13 -16.29 -14.40
N ALA A 342 -16.92 -16.74 -14.06
CA ALA A 342 -16.62 -18.16 -13.92
C ALA A 342 -16.77 -18.57 -12.46
N TYR A 343 -17.49 -19.65 -12.19
CA TYR A 343 -17.53 -20.26 -10.86
C TYR A 343 -17.49 -21.77 -10.95
N TRP A 344 -17.14 -22.41 -9.83
CA TRP A 344 -17.17 -23.87 -9.74
C TRP A 344 -17.92 -24.37 -8.50
N GLN A 345 -18.51 -25.55 -8.66
CA GLN A 345 -19.18 -26.29 -7.59
C GLN A 345 -18.52 -27.66 -7.43
N PRO A 346 -18.26 -28.12 -6.20
CA PRO A 346 -17.68 -29.41 -5.91
C PRO A 346 -18.68 -30.55 -6.12
N GLU A 347 -18.18 -31.78 -6.11
CA GLU A 347 -19.01 -32.98 -6.14
C GLU A 347 -19.86 -33.10 -4.87
N VAL A 348 -21.18 -33.24 -5.04
CA VAL A 348 -22.12 -33.43 -3.92
C VAL A 348 -23.12 -34.52 -4.28
N GLY A 349 -23.05 -35.65 -3.57
CA GLY A 349 -23.88 -36.81 -3.83
C GLY A 349 -23.63 -37.37 -5.24
N ASN A 350 -24.67 -37.40 -6.07
CA ASN A 350 -24.59 -37.84 -7.46
C ASN A 350 -24.26 -36.70 -8.45
N ASN A 351 -24.19 -35.44 -8.00
CA ASN A 351 -23.89 -34.32 -8.88
C ASN A 351 -22.36 -34.19 -9.03
N PRO A 352 -21.82 -34.22 -10.26
CA PRO A 352 -20.40 -34.02 -10.50
C PRO A 352 -19.98 -32.59 -10.20
N ALA A 353 -18.68 -32.38 -9.99
CA ALA A 353 -18.14 -31.04 -9.94
C ALA A 353 -18.34 -30.39 -11.31
N LYS A 354 -18.59 -29.09 -11.32
CA LYS A 354 -18.90 -28.39 -12.56
C LYS A 354 -18.35 -26.98 -12.53
N VAL A 355 -17.75 -26.58 -13.65
CA VAL A 355 -17.34 -25.22 -13.96
C VAL A 355 -18.40 -24.61 -14.84
N THR A 356 -18.88 -23.42 -14.46
CA THR A 356 -19.95 -22.72 -15.19
C THR A 356 -19.51 -21.29 -15.49
N LEU A 357 -19.75 -20.87 -16.74
CA LEU A 357 -19.57 -19.51 -17.22
C LEU A 357 -20.94 -18.85 -17.37
N VAL A 358 -21.14 -17.72 -16.69
CA VAL A 358 -22.40 -16.97 -16.69
C VAL A 358 -22.15 -15.54 -17.13
N GLU A 359 -22.94 -15.09 -18.09
CA GLU A 359 -22.94 -13.69 -18.53
C GLU A 359 -23.80 -12.83 -17.58
N MET A 360 -23.28 -11.67 -17.19
CA MET A 360 -23.96 -10.67 -16.37
C MET A 360 -24.17 -9.39 -17.19
N PRO A 361 -25.33 -8.71 -17.08
CA PRO A 361 -26.41 -8.92 -16.12
C PRO A 361 -27.48 -9.93 -16.58
N SER A 362 -27.38 -10.51 -17.78
CA SER A 362 -28.40 -11.41 -18.36
C SER A 362 -28.65 -12.70 -17.55
N ARG A 363 -27.69 -13.09 -16.69
CA ARG A 363 -27.64 -14.36 -15.94
C ARG A 363 -27.73 -15.58 -16.84
N LYS A 364 -27.35 -15.43 -18.11
CA LYS A 364 -27.38 -16.51 -19.08
C LYS A 364 -26.16 -17.40 -18.89
N GLU A 365 -26.38 -18.68 -18.66
CA GLU A 365 -25.30 -19.67 -18.68
C GLU A 365 -24.78 -19.82 -20.11
N LEU A 366 -23.52 -19.43 -20.32
CA LEU A 366 -22.86 -19.52 -21.62
C LEU A 366 -22.32 -20.92 -21.88
N ARG A 367 -21.69 -21.50 -20.85
CA ARG A 367 -21.07 -22.82 -20.93
C ARG A 367 -21.01 -23.47 -19.56
N GLN A 368 -21.24 -24.77 -19.53
CA GLN A 368 -21.05 -25.60 -18.35
C GLN A 368 -20.22 -26.82 -18.73
N LYS A 369 -19.24 -27.17 -17.90
CA LYS A 369 -18.41 -28.35 -18.06
C LYS A 369 -18.40 -29.14 -16.75
N ALA A 370 -18.74 -30.42 -16.82
CA ALA A 370 -18.62 -31.34 -15.70
C ALA A 370 -17.18 -31.89 -15.61
N VAL A 371 -16.63 -31.90 -14.41
CA VAL A 371 -15.28 -32.39 -14.06
C VAL A 371 -15.43 -33.39 -12.92
N TYR A 372 -14.71 -34.50 -12.98
CA TYR A 372 -14.89 -35.61 -12.03
C TYR A 372 -13.68 -35.81 -11.13
N SER A 373 -13.91 -36.23 -9.88
CA SER A 373 -12.88 -36.54 -8.88
C SER A 373 -11.93 -35.37 -8.57
N VAL A 374 -12.50 -34.18 -8.43
CA VAL A 374 -11.76 -32.93 -8.20
C VAL A 374 -11.77 -32.57 -6.72
N ALA A 375 -10.60 -32.25 -6.18
CA ALA A 375 -10.46 -31.69 -4.84
C ALA A 375 -10.56 -30.17 -4.84
N ASP A 376 -9.94 -29.52 -5.83
CA ASP A 376 -9.89 -28.05 -5.94
C ASP A 376 -9.76 -27.61 -7.40
N ILE A 377 -10.24 -26.40 -7.72
CA ILE A 377 -10.13 -25.79 -9.05
C ILE A 377 -9.59 -24.37 -8.92
N ASP A 378 -8.41 -24.15 -9.51
CA ASP A 378 -7.82 -22.82 -9.63
C ASP A 378 -8.16 -22.22 -11.01
N PHE A 379 -8.64 -20.98 -11.04
CA PHE A 379 -8.91 -20.26 -12.28
C PHE A 379 -7.73 -19.37 -12.68
N TYR A 380 -7.34 -19.44 -13.95
CA TYR A 380 -6.32 -18.61 -14.57
C TYR A 380 -6.88 -17.94 -15.82
N TRP A 381 -7.23 -16.67 -15.70
CA TRP A 381 -7.67 -15.85 -16.83
C TRP A 381 -6.49 -15.29 -17.62
N GLN A 382 -6.60 -15.34 -18.94
CA GLN A 382 -5.72 -14.57 -19.82
C GLN A 382 -6.09 -13.09 -19.73
N GLN A 383 -5.10 -12.18 -19.74
CA GLN A 383 -5.32 -10.74 -19.57
C GLN A 383 -6.34 -10.13 -20.55
N ASN A 384 -6.39 -10.60 -21.80
CA ASN A 384 -7.37 -10.16 -22.81
C ASN A 384 -8.77 -10.78 -22.64
N GLY A 385 -8.92 -11.77 -21.74
CA GLY A 385 -10.15 -12.52 -21.51
C GLY A 385 -10.57 -13.45 -22.65
N ASN A 386 -9.67 -13.77 -23.60
CA ASN A 386 -10.02 -14.69 -24.70
C ASN A 386 -10.01 -16.15 -24.23
N TYR A 387 -9.17 -16.47 -23.24
CA TYR A 387 -9.03 -17.81 -22.68
C TYR A 387 -9.17 -17.83 -21.16
N LEU A 388 -9.75 -18.92 -20.67
CA LEU A 388 -9.76 -19.28 -19.27
C LEU A 388 -9.15 -20.68 -19.14
N CYS A 389 -8.16 -20.84 -18.26
CA CYS A 389 -7.66 -22.14 -17.86
C CYS A 389 -8.17 -22.48 -16.45
N CYS A 390 -8.77 -23.65 -16.31
CA CYS A 390 -9.15 -24.20 -15.00
C CYS A 390 -8.20 -25.35 -14.66
N LYS A 391 -7.37 -25.17 -13.64
CA LYS A 391 -6.51 -26.23 -13.11
C LYS A 391 -7.31 -27.05 -12.10
N ALA A 392 -7.83 -28.20 -12.55
CA ALA A 392 -8.51 -29.16 -11.71
C ALA A 392 -7.49 -30.06 -10.99
N ASN A 393 -7.32 -29.86 -9.69
CA ASN A 393 -6.49 -30.69 -8.82
C ASN A 393 -7.28 -31.93 -8.42
N ARG A 394 -7.03 -33.06 -9.09
CA ARG A 394 -7.70 -34.34 -8.87
C ARG A 394 -6.96 -35.18 -7.84
N LEU A 395 -7.70 -35.96 -7.07
CA LEU A 395 -7.11 -36.98 -6.20
C LEU A 395 -6.98 -38.30 -6.98
N THR A 396 -5.82 -38.94 -6.91
CA THR A 396 -5.67 -40.29 -7.49
C THR A 396 -6.57 -41.29 -6.77
N LYS A 397 -6.84 -42.44 -7.39
CA LYS A 397 -7.67 -43.50 -6.78
C LYS A 397 -7.14 -43.95 -5.41
N SER A 398 -5.82 -43.88 -5.23
CA SER A 398 -5.15 -44.19 -3.96
C SER A 398 -5.32 -43.10 -2.88
N LYS A 399 -5.81 -41.90 -3.26
CA LYS A 399 -5.88 -40.66 -2.47
C LYS A 399 -4.54 -40.16 -1.91
N LYS A 400 -3.41 -40.74 -2.32
CA LYS A 400 -2.07 -40.38 -1.82
C LYS A 400 -1.41 -39.26 -2.62
N SER A 401 -1.73 -39.13 -3.90
CA SER A 401 -1.14 -38.15 -4.81
C SER A 401 -2.22 -37.30 -5.48
N ARG A 402 -1.83 -36.10 -5.91
CA ARG A 402 -2.68 -35.17 -6.66
C ARG A 402 -2.23 -35.13 -8.11
N LEU A 403 -3.18 -35.18 -9.03
CA LEU A 403 -2.98 -35.08 -10.47
C LEU A 403 -3.63 -33.80 -10.96
N ALA A 404 -2.92 -33.02 -11.77
CA ALA A 404 -3.44 -31.76 -12.31
C ALA A 404 -3.96 -31.99 -13.74
N ASN A 405 -5.23 -31.65 -13.95
CA ASN A 405 -5.85 -31.56 -15.27
C ASN A 405 -6.09 -30.09 -15.58
N PHE A 406 -5.77 -29.66 -16.79
CA PHE A 406 -6.06 -28.31 -17.26
C PHE A 406 -7.21 -28.33 -18.24
N GLU A 407 -8.24 -27.54 -17.98
CA GLU A 407 -9.36 -27.33 -18.88
C GLU A 407 -9.31 -25.92 -19.46
N PHE A 408 -9.10 -25.81 -20.76
CA PHE A 408 -8.99 -24.55 -21.48
C PHE A 408 -10.30 -24.21 -22.18
N PHE A 409 -10.90 -23.08 -21.81
CA PHE A 409 -12.10 -22.53 -22.41
C PHE A 409 -11.73 -21.42 -23.40
N ARG A 410 -12.26 -21.48 -24.62
CA ARG A 410 -12.04 -20.48 -25.68
C ARG A 410 -13.27 -19.58 -25.82
N LEU A 411 -13.29 -18.41 -25.17
CA LEU A 411 -14.49 -17.60 -25.03
C LEU A 411 -14.94 -16.90 -26.34
N ARG A 412 -14.00 -16.65 -27.28
CA ARG A 412 -14.29 -15.96 -28.55
C ARG A 412 -14.85 -16.87 -29.64
N GLN A 413 -14.78 -18.19 -29.44
CA GLN A 413 -15.27 -19.16 -30.42
C GLN A 413 -16.71 -19.56 -30.11
N ARG A 414 -17.49 -19.88 -31.16
CA ARG A 414 -18.88 -20.31 -31.01
C ARG A 414 -18.96 -21.56 -30.12
N GLU A 415 -19.93 -21.57 -29.21
CA GLU A 415 -20.18 -22.65 -28.23
C GLU A 415 -19.09 -22.85 -27.14
N ILE A 416 -18.06 -21.99 -27.11
CA ILE A 416 -16.97 -22.03 -26.12
C ILE A 416 -16.37 -23.45 -26.03
N PRO A 417 -15.58 -23.88 -27.04
CA PRO A 417 -14.95 -25.18 -27.02
C PRO A 417 -14.03 -25.29 -25.81
N VAL A 418 -14.01 -26.49 -25.23
CA VAL A 418 -13.24 -26.83 -24.03
C VAL A 418 -12.25 -27.92 -24.39
N GLU A 419 -10.98 -27.66 -24.14
CA GLU A 419 -9.89 -28.59 -24.38
C GLU A 419 -9.26 -29.04 -23.07
N VAL A 420 -8.88 -30.31 -22.99
CA VAL A 420 -8.36 -30.91 -21.76
C VAL A 420 -6.93 -31.36 -21.99
N LEU A 421 -6.02 -30.89 -21.15
CA LEU A 421 -4.63 -31.31 -21.09
C LEU A 421 -4.39 -32.03 -19.77
N GLU A 422 -4.01 -33.31 -19.83
CA GLU A 422 -3.77 -34.15 -18.66
C GLU A 422 -2.28 -34.41 -18.47
N TYR A 423 -1.80 -34.25 -17.23
CA TYR A 423 -0.44 -34.61 -16.84
C TYR A 423 -0.41 -35.98 -16.16
N LYS A 424 0.73 -36.67 -16.23
CA LYS A 424 0.88 -38.00 -15.63
C LYS A 424 0.95 -37.92 -14.10
N GLU A 425 0.55 -38.98 -13.39
CA GLU A 425 0.54 -39.02 -11.91
C GLU A 425 1.90 -38.74 -11.24
N LYS A 426 3.02 -38.92 -11.95
CA LYS A 426 4.38 -38.64 -11.44
C LYS A 426 4.86 -37.21 -11.70
N GLU A 427 4.12 -36.44 -12.49
CA GLU A 427 4.51 -35.10 -12.90
C GLU A 427 3.69 -34.08 -12.10
N VAL A 428 4.29 -33.56 -11.03
CA VAL A 428 3.66 -32.51 -10.22
C VAL A 428 3.79 -31.18 -10.97
N VAL A 429 2.68 -30.48 -11.15
CA VAL A 429 2.66 -29.13 -11.69
C VAL A 429 3.01 -28.13 -10.60
N TYR A 430 4.10 -27.39 -10.79
CA TYR A 430 4.57 -26.35 -9.88
C TYR A 430 3.88 -25.00 -10.15
N ASP A 431 3.82 -24.59 -11.41
CA ASP A 431 3.28 -23.27 -11.77
C ASP A 431 2.68 -23.25 -13.18
N PHE A 432 1.77 -22.30 -13.40
CA PHE A 432 1.10 -22.05 -14.68
C PHE A 432 1.05 -20.54 -14.92
N ALA A 433 1.43 -20.09 -16.12
CA ALA A 433 1.35 -18.68 -16.47
C ALA A 433 0.98 -18.47 -17.95
N TRP A 434 0.01 -17.58 -18.18
CA TRP A 434 -0.34 -17.08 -19.51
C TRP A 434 0.67 -16.05 -19.99
N GLU A 435 0.93 -16.03 -21.30
CA GLU A 435 1.57 -14.88 -21.94
C GLU A 435 0.62 -13.67 -21.89
N PRO A 436 1.05 -12.53 -21.32
CA PRO A 436 0.33 -11.28 -21.38
C PRO A 436 0.08 -10.87 -22.83
N ASN A 437 -1.17 -10.52 -23.15
CA ASN A 437 -1.58 -10.10 -24.49
C ASN A 437 -1.32 -11.11 -25.64
N GLY A 438 -0.99 -12.37 -25.36
CA GLY A 438 -0.68 -13.40 -26.35
C GLY A 438 -1.52 -14.66 -26.19
N ASP A 439 -1.41 -15.58 -27.15
CA ASP A 439 -2.16 -16.86 -27.16
C ASP A 439 -1.35 -18.04 -26.59
N ARG A 440 -0.14 -17.78 -26.07
CA ARG A 440 0.75 -18.80 -25.51
C ARG A 440 0.62 -18.90 -23.99
N PHE A 441 1.03 -20.04 -23.45
CA PHE A 441 1.16 -20.24 -22.02
C PHE A 441 2.28 -21.23 -21.70
N THR A 442 2.70 -21.22 -20.45
CA THR A 442 3.80 -22.05 -19.97
C THR A 442 3.38 -22.80 -18.71
N ILE A 443 3.80 -24.06 -18.63
CA ILE A 443 3.57 -24.93 -17.48
C ILE A 443 4.91 -25.44 -16.97
N ALA A 444 5.20 -25.20 -15.69
CA ALA A 444 6.31 -25.81 -14.98
C ALA A 444 5.82 -27.06 -14.27
N TYR A 445 6.42 -28.21 -14.56
CA TYR A 445 6.02 -29.51 -14.02
C TYR A 445 7.23 -30.44 -13.87
N GLY A 446 7.16 -31.41 -12.96
CA GLY A 446 8.22 -32.42 -12.84
C GLY A 446 8.04 -33.30 -11.63
N ASP A 447 8.82 -34.37 -11.56
CA ASP A 447 8.86 -35.29 -10.41
C ASP A 447 9.72 -34.71 -9.27
N ASN A 448 10.77 -33.96 -9.62
CA ASN A 448 11.70 -33.35 -8.67
C ASN A 448 11.45 -31.85 -8.54
N ALA A 449 11.20 -31.39 -7.31
CA ALA A 449 10.96 -29.98 -6.98
C ALA A 449 12.16 -29.06 -7.28
N SER A 450 13.38 -29.60 -7.40
CA SER A 450 14.58 -28.83 -7.76
C SER A 450 14.95 -28.85 -9.24
N ARG A 451 14.31 -29.72 -10.04
CA ARG A 451 14.60 -29.91 -11.46
C ARG A 451 13.29 -30.13 -12.19
N ALA A 452 12.61 -29.02 -12.48
CA ALA A 452 11.36 -29.01 -13.22
C ALA A 452 11.61 -29.02 -14.74
N ASN A 453 10.65 -29.56 -15.47
CA ASN A 453 10.49 -29.36 -16.90
C ASN A 453 9.54 -28.17 -17.13
N VAL A 454 9.79 -27.41 -18.18
CA VAL A 454 8.99 -26.23 -18.55
C VAL A 454 8.48 -26.44 -19.97
N ALA A 455 7.18 -26.64 -20.14
CA ALA A 455 6.57 -26.81 -21.46
C ALA A 455 5.85 -25.54 -21.89
N PHE A 456 6.07 -25.17 -23.16
CA PHE A 456 5.43 -24.05 -23.82
C PHE A 456 4.36 -24.54 -24.79
N TYR A 457 3.19 -23.91 -24.75
CA TYR A 457 2.03 -24.26 -25.55
C TYR A 457 1.44 -23.03 -26.25
N SER A 458 0.69 -23.25 -27.33
CA SER A 458 -0.08 -22.21 -28.03
C SER A 458 -1.54 -22.60 -28.16
N MET A 459 -2.41 -21.59 -28.02
CA MET A 459 -3.86 -21.66 -28.24
C MET A 459 -4.29 -21.05 -29.58
N GLU A 460 -3.38 -20.63 -30.45
CA GLU A 460 -3.73 -19.97 -31.72
C GLU A 460 -4.52 -20.92 -32.66
N ASP A 461 -4.08 -22.17 -32.74
CA ASP A 461 -4.72 -23.21 -33.54
C ASP A 461 -6.05 -23.68 -32.92
N THR A 462 -6.81 -24.51 -33.65
CA THR A 462 -8.06 -25.13 -33.15
C THR A 462 -7.86 -26.05 -31.95
N GLN A 463 -6.62 -26.50 -31.72
CA GLN A 463 -6.21 -27.35 -30.61
C GLN A 463 -5.00 -26.73 -29.88
N VAL A 464 -4.82 -27.07 -28.62
CA VAL A 464 -3.66 -26.77 -27.78
C VAL A 464 -2.47 -27.46 -28.42
N LYS A 465 -1.56 -26.66 -28.96
CA LYS A 465 -0.36 -27.17 -29.60
C LYS A 465 0.82 -27.04 -28.65
N HIS A 466 1.49 -28.17 -28.38
CA HIS A 466 2.79 -28.17 -27.73
C HIS A 466 3.83 -27.57 -28.69
N LEU A 467 4.57 -26.56 -28.23
CA LEU A 467 5.60 -25.90 -29.02
C LEU A 467 6.96 -26.57 -28.80
N PHE A 468 7.44 -26.55 -27.55
CA PHE A 468 8.69 -27.16 -27.13
C PHE A 468 8.72 -27.27 -25.60
N SER A 469 9.67 -28.03 -25.07
CA SER A 469 9.90 -28.18 -23.62
C SER A 469 11.36 -28.02 -23.26
N LEU A 470 11.63 -27.30 -22.17
CA LEU A 470 12.91 -27.26 -21.49
C LEU A 470 12.91 -28.32 -20.39
N THR A 471 14.02 -29.02 -20.20
CA THR A 471 14.10 -30.12 -19.22
C THR A 471 15.12 -29.82 -18.13
N GLN A 472 14.88 -30.36 -16.93
CA GLN A 472 15.79 -30.30 -15.77
C GLN A 472 16.24 -28.88 -15.34
N ARG A 473 15.35 -27.90 -15.46
CA ARG A 473 15.59 -26.52 -15.05
C ARG A 473 15.27 -26.29 -13.56
N PRO A 474 16.07 -25.48 -12.85
CA PRO A 474 15.87 -25.16 -11.43
C PRO A 474 14.77 -24.11 -11.24
N VAL A 475 13.55 -24.42 -11.67
CA VAL A 475 12.44 -23.45 -11.80
C VAL A 475 11.24 -23.91 -10.99
N ASN A 476 10.65 -22.98 -10.24
CA ASN A 476 9.38 -23.21 -9.53
C ASN A 476 8.33 -22.12 -9.78
N ARG A 477 8.71 -20.99 -10.40
CA ARG A 477 7.82 -19.88 -10.74
C ARG A 477 8.10 -19.34 -12.14
N ILE A 478 7.05 -18.93 -12.84
CA ILE A 478 7.12 -18.40 -14.21
C ILE A 478 6.62 -16.97 -14.23
N PHE A 479 7.44 -16.04 -14.73
CA PHE A 479 7.09 -14.63 -14.86
C PHE A 479 7.22 -14.19 -16.31
N TRP A 480 6.10 -14.08 -17.02
CA TRP A 480 6.08 -13.52 -18.36
C TRP A 480 6.20 -12.01 -18.36
N ALA A 481 6.96 -11.48 -19.32
CA ALA A 481 6.97 -10.06 -19.60
C ALA A 481 5.60 -9.61 -20.14
N PRO A 482 5.12 -8.42 -19.78
CA PRO A 482 3.88 -7.86 -20.33
C PRO A 482 3.82 -7.78 -21.86
N GLN A 483 4.97 -7.79 -22.53
CA GLN A 483 5.13 -7.63 -23.96
C GLN A 483 6.31 -8.46 -24.49
N ASN A 484 6.35 -8.66 -25.81
CA ASN A 484 7.48 -9.20 -26.58
C ASN A 484 7.82 -10.69 -26.38
N GLY A 485 7.06 -11.44 -25.59
CA GLY A 485 7.23 -12.89 -25.48
C GLY A 485 8.50 -13.33 -24.74
N PHE A 486 9.00 -12.48 -23.84
CA PHE A 486 10.07 -12.85 -22.91
C PHE A 486 9.49 -13.46 -21.64
N VAL A 487 10.23 -14.40 -21.06
CA VAL A 487 9.84 -15.05 -19.80
C VAL A 487 11.06 -15.18 -18.89
N VAL A 488 10.86 -14.91 -17.61
CA VAL A 488 11.82 -15.22 -16.54
C VAL A 488 11.35 -16.47 -15.85
N LEU A 489 12.17 -17.52 -15.96
CA LEU A 489 11.99 -18.77 -15.25
C LEU A 489 12.79 -18.66 -13.95
N ALA A 490 12.09 -18.60 -12.83
CA ALA A 490 12.69 -18.32 -11.53
C ALA A 490 12.63 -19.54 -10.60
N GLY A 491 13.75 -19.84 -9.97
CA GLY A 491 13.88 -20.76 -8.85
C GLY A 491 13.90 -19.99 -7.53
N LEU A 492 12.74 -19.63 -7.00
CA LEU A 492 12.62 -18.82 -5.79
C LEU A 492 12.65 -19.66 -4.50
N GLY A 493 12.97 -19.02 -3.37
CA GLY A 493 12.91 -19.66 -2.05
C GLY A 493 13.97 -20.74 -1.85
N ASN A 494 13.58 -22.01 -1.94
CA ASN A 494 14.49 -23.15 -1.69
C ASN A 494 15.48 -23.41 -2.84
N LEU A 495 15.27 -22.79 -4.00
CA LEU A 495 16.16 -22.90 -5.17
C LEU A 495 17.14 -21.74 -5.27
N ASN A 496 17.33 -20.99 -4.17
CA ASN A 496 18.32 -19.94 -3.97
C ASN A 496 18.29 -18.76 -4.97
N GLY A 497 17.21 -18.59 -5.74
CA GLY A 497 17.02 -17.42 -6.60
C GLY A 497 17.76 -17.52 -7.94
N GLN A 498 17.84 -18.71 -8.52
CA GLN A 498 18.33 -18.92 -9.89
C GLN A 498 17.32 -18.35 -10.90
N LEU A 499 17.78 -17.55 -11.85
CA LEU A 499 16.96 -16.85 -12.84
C LEU A 499 17.45 -17.21 -14.23
N GLU A 500 16.56 -17.71 -15.08
CA GLU A 500 16.82 -17.95 -16.50
C GLU A 500 15.92 -17.02 -17.33
N PHE A 501 16.55 -16.17 -18.14
CA PHE A 501 15.91 -15.21 -19.03
C PHE A 501 15.77 -15.84 -20.41
N TYR A 502 14.55 -16.09 -20.85
CA TYR A 502 14.27 -16.90 -22.03
C TYR A 502 13.42 -16.16 -23.06
N ASN A 503 13.83 -16.21 -24.33
CA ASN A 503 13.08 -15.67 -25.47
C ASN A 503 12.26 -16.77 -26.12
N VAL A 504 10.93 -16.72 -25.95
CA VAL A 504 10.04 -17.77 -26.46
C VAL A 504 9.87 -17.71 -27.98
N ASN A 505 10.09 -16.54 -28.60
CA ASN A 505 9.96 -16.40 -30.05
C ASN A 505 11.14 -17.06 -30.79
N GLU A 506 12.35 -16.85 -30.29
CA GLU A 506 13.59 -17.38 -30.88
C GLU A 506 14.00 -18.74 -30.28
N GLN A 507 13.32 -19.17 -29.21
CA GLN A 507 13.60 -20.40 -28.47
C GLN A 507 15.02 -20.46 -27.89
N GLU A 508 15.52 -19.31 -27.44
CA GLU A 508 16.88 -19.14 -26.94
C GLU A 508 16.89 -18.72 -25.47
N SER A 509 17.81 -19.31 -24.70
CA SER A 509 18.13 -18.84 -23.35
C SER A 509 19.11 -17.67 -23.48
N MET A 510 18.65 -16.46 -23.16
CA MET A 510 19.41 -15.23 -23.38
C MET A 510 20.48 -15.04 -22.29
N ASN A 511 20.12 -15.33 -21.04
CA ASN A 511 21.06 -15.25 -19.93
C ASN A 511 20.60 -16.10 -18.74
N GLU A 512 21.57 -16.61 -17.98
CA GLU A 512 21.35 -17.26 -16.70
C GLU A 512 22.03 -16.39 -15.63
N SER A 513 21.31 -16.05 -14.58
CA SER A 513 21.79 -15.18 -13.51
C SER A 513 21.27 -15.64 -12.16
N GLU A 514 21.85 -15.15 -11.08
CA GLU A 514 21.47 -15.52 -9.73
C GLU A 514 21.24 -14.28 -8.89
N HIS A 515 20.13 -14.27 -8.16
CA HIS A 515 19.90 -13.33 -7.07
C HIS A 515 19.69 -14.14 -5.80
N PHE A 516 20.76 -14.27 -5.01
CA PHE A 516 20.77 -15.11 -3.83
C PHE A 516 19.60 -14.78 -2.88
N MET A 517 18.87 -15.82 -2.46
CA MET A 517 17.71 -15.73 -1.55
C MET A 517 16.54 -14.88 -2.06
N CYS A 518 16.48 -14.57 -3.35
CA CYS A 518 15.38 -13.86 -3.99
C CYS A 518 14.02 -14.50 -3.66
N THR A 519 13.06 -13.68 -3.23
CA THR A 519 11.70 -14.11 -2.91
C THR A 519 10.67 -13.61 -3.90
N ASN A 520 10.94 -12.49 -4.56
CA ASN A 520 9.97 -11.78 -5.39
C ASN A 520 10.62 -11.32 -6.69
N VAL A 521 9.86 -11.46 -7.78
CA VAL A 521 10.22 -11.05 -9.14
C VAL A 521 9.03 -10.28 -9.71
N GLU A 522 9.28 -9.11 -10.25
CA GLU A 522 8.24 -8.25 -10.80
C GLU A 522 8.73 -7.55 -12.07
N TRP A 523 7.97 -7.70 -13.15
CA TRP A 523 8.22 -6.99 -14.40
C TRP A 523 7.73 -5.55 -14.30
N ASP A 524 8.46 -4.66 -14.94
CA ASP A 524 7.96 -3.32 -15.20
C ASP A 524 6.78 -3.38 -16.20
N SER A 525 5.92 -2.36 -16.18
CA SER A 525 4.74 -2.31 -17.05
C SER A 525 5.06 -2.31 -18.56
N SER A 526 6.28 -1.92 -18.96
CA SER A 526 6.69 -1.95 -20.37
C SER A 526 7.27 -3.30 -20.81
N GLY A 527 7.66 -4.17 -19.88
CA GLY A 527 8.31 -5.45 -20.15
C GLY A 527 9.77 -5.33 -20.62
N ARG A 528 10.43 -4.20 -20.35
CA ARG A 528 11.84 -3.97 -20.66
C ARG A 528 12.77 -4.33 -19.51
N PHE A 529 12.26 -4.27 -18.28
CA PHE A 529 13.01 -4.44 -17.05
C PHE A 529 12.29 -5.36 -16.10
N VAL A 530 13.06 -6.11 -15.32
CA VAL A 530 12.54 -6.93 -14.23
C VAL A 530 13.28 -6.58 -12.96
N ALA A 531 12.54 -6.35 -11.89
CA ALA A 531 13.09 -6.18 -10.57
C ALA A 531 12.97 -7.49 -9.80
N THR A 532 14.03 -7.79 -9.05
CA THR A 532 14.09 -8.92 -8.14
C THR A 532 14.55 -8.41 -6.80
N TRP A 533 13.98 -8.90 -5.70
CA TRP A 533 14.28 -8.33 -4.40
C TRP A 533 14.17 -9.33 -3.25
N VAL A 534 14.89 -9.00 -2.18
CA VAL A 534 15.03 -9.80 -0.96
C VAL A 534 14.64 -8.94 0.23
N PRO A 535 13.51 -9.23 0.92
CA PRO A 535 13.14 -8.50 2.12
C PRO A 535 14.06 -8.86 3.29
N TYR A 536 14.19 -7.91 4.21
CA TYR A 536 14.87 -8.05 5.49
C TYR A 536 14.31 -9.22 6.33
N SER A 537 13.01 -9.50 6.23
CA SER A 537 12.37 -10.65 6.90
C SER A 537 12.92 -12.00 6.43
N ARG A 538 13.44 -12.07 5.19
CA ARG A 538 14.04 -13.27 4.62
C ARG A 538 15.54 -13.35 4.91
N ASN A 539 16.29 -12.30 4.58
CA ASN A 539 17.73 -12.24 4.79
C ASN A 539 18.12 -10.87 5.33
N LYS A 540 18.74 -10.84 6.52
CA LYS A 540 19.09 -9.59 7.21
C LYS A 540 20.38 -8.95 6.69
N MET A 541 21.27 -9.72 6.06
CA MET A 541 22.60 -9.24 5.65
C MET A 541 22.61 -8.73 4.20
N GLU A 542 21.81 -9.32 3.33
CA GLU A 542 21.79 -9.02 1.88
C GLU A 542 20.38 -8.60 1.41
N CYS A 543 19.61 -7.91 2.25
CA CYS A 543 18.33 -7.36 1.82
C CYS A 543 18.53 -6.17 0.86
N GLY A 544 17.73 -6.14 -0.19
CA GLY A 544 17.89 -5.18 -1.28
C GLY A 544 17.16 -5.61 -2.55
N TYR A 545 17.50 -4.96 -3.65
CA TYR A 545 16.91 -5.25 -4.95
C TYR A 545 17.94 -5.14 -6.09
N ILE A 546 17.69 -5.89 -7.15
CA ILE A 546 18.44 -5.89 -8.40
C ILE A 546 17.46 -5.69 -9.54
N ILE A 547 17.76 -4.72 -10.42
CA ILE A 547 17.02 -4.46 -11.64
C ILE A 547 17.82 -4.99 -12.83
N TRP A 548 17.18 -5.85 -13.60
CA TRP A 548 17.72 -6.49 -14.79
C TRP A 548 17.01 -5.96 -16.03
N THR A 549 17.68 -6.02 -17.18
CA THR A 549 17.01 -5.92 -18.48
C THR A 549 16.19 -7.18 -18.78
N PHE A 550 15.32 -7.11 -19.78
CA PHE A 550 14.54 -8.27 -20.24
C PHE A 550 15.40 -9.47 -20.71
N TYR A 551 16.65 -9.24 -21.09
CA TYR A 551 17.61 -10.26 -21.49
C TYR A 551 18.59 -10.63 -20.37
N GLY A 552 18.36 -10.18 -19.13
CA GLY A 552 19.10 -10.61 -17.95
C GLY A 552 20.41 -9.88 -17.67
N LYS A 553 20.66 -8.71 -18.25
CA LYS A 553 21.80 -7.88 -17.86
C LYS A 553 21.45 -7.05 -16.63
N GLU A 554 22.32 -7.09 -15.62
CA GLU A 554 22.19 -6.22 -14.46
C GLU A 554 22.35 -4.75 -14.85
N VAL A 555 21.35 -3.93 -14.49
CA VAL A 555 21.36 -2.48 -14.72
C VAL A 555 21.74 -1.73 -13.45
N TYR A 556 21.17 -2.17 -12.33
CA TYR A 556 21.39 -1.54 -11.03
C TYR A 556 21.12 -2.52 -9.90
N GLN A 557 22.01 -2.52 -8.90
CA GLN A 557 21.87 -3.26 -7.65
C GLN A 557 22.00 -2.28 -6.47
N ALA A 558 21.13 -2.46 -5.47
CA ALA A 558 21.23 -1.75 -4.20
C ALA A 558 20.98 -2.71 -3.03
N THR A 559 21.88 -2.68 -2.06
CA THR A 559 21.70 -3.31 -0.75
C THR A 559 21.25 -2.24 0.24
N ILE A 560 20.13 -2.48 0.90
CA ILE A 560 19.47 -1.47 1.75
C ILE A 560 19.12 -2.13 3.08
N SER A 561 19.54 -1.52 4.19
CA SER A 561 19.21 -1.99 5.53
C SER A 561 17.70 -1.91 5.80
N LEU A 562 17.15 -2.92 6.47
CA LEU A 562 15.72 -2.96 6.85
C LEU A 562 14.76 -2.83 5.65
N PHE A 563 15.24 -3.18 4.45
CA PHE A 563 14.43 -3.17 3.24
C PHE A 563 13.27 -4.17 3.34
N SER A 564 12.08 -3.76 2.96
CA SER A 564 10.85 -4.54 3.17
C SER A 564 10.11 -4.83 1.86
N GLN A 565 10.03 -3.85 0.97
CA GLN A 565 9.17 -3.93 -0.20
C GLN A 565 9.74 -3.13 -1.38
N PHE A 566 9.54 -3.65 -2.59
CA PHE A 566 9.71 -2.95 -3.84
C PHE A 566 8.46 -3.19 -4.70
N LEU A 567 7.96 -2.14 -5.34
CA LEU A 567 6.88 -2.23 -6.33
C LEU A 567 7.09 -1.23 -7.47
N TRP A 568 6.96 -1.71 -8.71
CA TRP A 568 6.87 -0.82 -9.87
C TRP A 568 5.57 -0.03 -9.84
N ARG A 569 5.61 1.24 -10.25
CA ARG A 569 4.40 2.03 -10.47
C ARG A 569 3.72 1.54 -11.75
N PRO A 570 2.48 1.01 -11.68
CA PRO A 570 1.78 0.54 -12.87
C PRO A 570 1.52 1.68 -13.85
N ARG A 571 1.53 1.39 -15.15
CA ARG A 571 1.11 2.34 -16.18
C ARG A 571 -0.33 2.05 -16.62
N PRO A 572 -1.15 3.08 -16.83
CA PRO A 572 -2.46 2.90 -17.44
C PRO A 572 -2.33 2.38 -18.87
N GLU A 573 -3.41 1.79 -19.37
CA GLU A 573 -3.50 1.39 -20.78
C GLU A 573 -3.18 2.56 -21.73
N TRP A 574 -2.60 2.21 -22.88
CA TRP A 574 -2.17 3.18 -23.87
C TRP A 574 -3.37 3.97 -24.42
N LEU A 575 -3.23 5.30 -24.44
CA LEU A 575 -4.19 6.21 -25.08
C LEU A 575 -4.09 6.17 -26.62
N LEU A 576 -3.05 5.53 -27.17
CA LEU A 576 -2.82 5.48 -28.61
C LEU A 576 -3.80 4.54 -29.30
N SER A 577 -4.43 5.03 -30.37
CA SER A 577 -5.25 4.20 -31.25
C SER A 577 -4.43 3.08 -31.90
N LYS A 578 -5.10 1.96 -32.26
CA LYS A 578 -4.45 0.84 -32.97
C LYS A 578 -3.75 1.28 -34.26
N GLU A 579 -4.25 2.31 -34.93
CA GLU A 579 -3.66 2.87 -36.14
C GLU A 579 -2.35 3.63 -35.86
N GLN A 580 -2.33 4.47 -34.82
CA GLN A 580 -1.12 5.16 -34.39
C GLN A 580 -0.03 4.18 -33.94
N GLN A 581 -0.40 3.13 -33.18
CA GLN A 581 0.53 2.08 -32.79
C GLN A 581 1.14 1.38 -34.02
N LYS A 582 0.34 1.06 -35.03
CA LYS A 582 0.84 0.50 -36.31
C LYS A 582 1.77 1.46 -37.03
N LYS A 583 1.45 2.77 -37.05
CA LYS A 583 2.31 3.80 -37.66
C LYS A 583 3.66 3.92 -36.95
N ILE A 584 3.67 3.88 -35.62
CA ILE A 584 4.92 3.90 -34.82
C ILE A 584 5.76 2.65 -35.12
N LYS A 585 5.14 1.45 -35.12
CA LYS A 585 5.83 0.20 -35.47
C LYS A 585 6.44 0.22 -36.88
N LYS A 586 5.79 0.88 -37.84
CA LYS A 586 6.35 1.06 -39.20
C LYS A 586 7.53 2.05 -39.24
N ASN A 587 7.52 3.07 -38.39
CA ASN A 587 8.50 4.15 -38.39
C ASN A 587 9.49 4.05 -37.22
N LEU A 588 9.90 2.84 -36.80
CA LEU A 588 10.77 2.67 -35.63
C LEU A 588 12.19 3.24 -35.81
N LYS A 589 12.75 3.18 -37.02
CA LYS A 589 14.13 3.61 -37.30
C LYS A 589 14.44 5.06 -36.86
N PRO A 590 13.67 6.08 -37.24
CA PRO A 590 13.94 7.45 -36.81
C PRO A 590 13.77 7.65 -35.29
N TYR A 591 12.85 6.93 -34.64
CA TYR A 591 12.72 6.99 -33.18
C TYR A 591 13.94 6.37 -32.50
N ARG A 592 14.42 5.24 -33.00
CA ARG A 592 15.62 4.58 -32.50
C ARG A 592 16.85 5.49 -32.60
N GLU A 593 17.11 6.06 -33.76
CA GLU A 593 18.24 6.98 -33.97
C GLU A 593 18.15 8.21 -33.06
N ARG A 594 16.94 8.76 -32.86
CA ARG A 594 16.71 9.87 -31.93
C ARG A 594 17.06 9.48 -30.49
N TYR A 595 16.54 8.35 -29.99
CA TYR A 595 16.77 7.93 -28.60
C TYR A 595 18.22 7.49 -28.38
N GLU A 596 18.86 6.83 -29.35
CA GLU A 596 20.29 6.47 -29.26
C GLU A 596 21.17 7.73 -29.16
N ARG A 597 20.85 8.78 -29.91
CA ARG A 597 21.55 10.07 -29.80
C ARG A 597 21.33 10.75 -28.45
N GLU A 598 20.07 10.85 -27.99
CA GLU A 598 19.75 11.44 -26.68
C GLU A 598 20.46 10.68 -25.53
N ASP A 599 20.49 9.34 -25.60
CA ASP A 599 21.19 8.48 -24.63
C ASP A 599 22.71 8.68 -24.66
N GLN A 600 23.31 8.85 -25.86
CA GLN A 600 24.73 9.09 -26.01
C GLN A 600 25.13 10.47 -25.44
N GLU A 601 24.37 11.51 -25.79
CA GLU A 601 24.58 12.87 -25.27
C GLU A 601 24.53 12.88 -23.73
N LEU A 602 23.58 12.16 -23.12
CA LEU A 602 23.49 12.10 -21.66
C LEU A 602 24.67 11.35 -21.02
N LYS A 603 25.13 10.25 -21.62
CA LYS A 603 26.32 9.53 -21.16
C LYS A 603 27.56 10.42 -21.23
N GLU A 604 27.72 11.17 -22.31
CA GLU A 604 28.84 12.09 -22.51
C GLU A 604 28.80 13.25 -21.51
N MET A 605 27.63 13.89 -21.33
CA MET A 605 27.43 14.96 -20.33
C MET A 605 27.72 14.49 -18.90
N ARG A 606 27.39 13.24 -18.57
CA ARG A 606 27.70 12.69 -17.26
C ARG A 606 29.18 12.36 -17.09
N ARG A 607 29.83 11.81 -18.13
CA ARG A 607 31.27 11.54 -18.13
C ARG A 607 32.06 12.84 -17.96
N SER A 608 31.69 13.90 -18.69
CA SER A 608 32.32 15.22 -18.57
C SER A 608 32.05 15.86 -17.19
N GLY A 609 30.83 15.76 -16.66
CA GLY A 609 30.49 16.23 -15.31
C GLY A 609 31.31 15.54 -14.21
N LYS A 610 31.37 14.20 -14.22
CA LYS A 610 32.22 13.44 -13.27
C LYS A 610 33.71 13.75 -13.43
N ALA A 611 34.18 13.93 -14.67
CA ALA A 611 35.56 14.31 -14.93
C ALA A 611 35.87 15.71 -14.35
N ALA A 612 34.93 16.66 -14.47
CA ALA A 612 35.05 18.00 -13.89
C ALA A 612 35.02 17.97 -12.35
N GLU A 613 34.15 17.18 -11.74
CA GLU A 613 34.11 17.00 -10.28
C GLU A 613 35.40 16.37 -9.75
N ARG A 614 35.88 15.28 -10.39
CA ARG A 614 37.18 14.67 -10.08
C ARG A 614 38.33 15.66 -10.24
N LYS A 615 38.28 16.53 -11.26
CA LYS A 615 39.26 17.60 -11.44
C LYS A 615 39.23 18.59 -10.27
N LYS A 616 38.04 19.08 -9.88
CA LYS A 616 37.88 19.96 -8.71
C LYS A 616 38.38 19.34 -7.41
N LEU A 617 38.06 18.06 -7.15
CA LEU A 617 38.57 17.32 -5.98
C LEU A 617 40.09 17.18 -6.00
N ARG A 618 40.67 16.87 -7.17
CA ARG A 618 42.14 16.82 -7.31
C ARG A 618 42.79 18.18 -7.09
N ASP A 619 42.18 19.24 -7.60
CA ASP A 619 42.70 20.60 -7.46
C ASP A 619 42.59 21.06 -5.99
N ALA A 620 41.46 20.80 -5.32
CA ALA A 620 41.28 21.05 -3.89
C ALA A 620 42.22 20.21 -3.00
N TRP A 621 42.48 18.95 -3.37
CA TRP A 621 43.46 18.11 -2.68
C TRP A 621 44.89 18.63 -2.84
N LYS A 622 45.25 19.09 -4.05
CA LYS A 622 46.54 19.72 -4.31
C LYS A 622 46.69 21.02 -3.51
N GLU A 623 45.63 21.81 -3.42
CA GLU A 623 45.60 23.04 -2.61
C GLU A 623 45.74 22.74 -1.12
N TYR A 624 45.05 21.71 -0.61
CA TYR A 624 45.22 21.21 0.75
C TYR A 624 46.66 20.73 1.03
N LEU A 625 47.23 19.92 0.13
CA LEU A 625 48.64 19.49 0.24
C LEU A 625 49.60 20.68 0.22
N HIS A 626 49.30 21.73 -0.55
CA HIS A 626 50.10 22.95 -0.57
C HIS A 626 50.01 23.69 0.77
N SER A 627 48.82 23.78 1.37
CA SER A 627 48.64 24.38 2.69
C SER A 627 49.37 23.63 3.81
N ILE A 628 49.45 22.29 3.74
CA ILE A 628 50.26 21.48 4.67
C ILE A 628 51.75 21.62 4.39
N GLY A 629 52.13 21.76 3.12
CA GLY A 629 53.52 21.99 2.69
C GLY A 629 54.11 23.31 3.21
N GLU A 630 53.28 24.30 3.55
CA GLU A 630 53.71 25.54 4.20
C GLU A 630 53.91 25.37 5.73
N ASP A 631 53.21 24.43 6.36
CA ASP A 631 53.38 24.04 7.78
C ASP A 631 54.45 22.94 8.01
N ASP A 632 55.08 22.46 6.93
CA ASP A 632 56.03 21.33 6.91
C ASP A 632 57.40 21.61 7.59
N LYS A 633 57.52 22.74 8.31
CA LYS A 633 58.60 22.95 9.29
C LYS A 633 58.37 22.19 10.61
N GLN A 634 57.16 21.68 10.88
CA GLN A 634 56.84 20.96 12.13
C GLN A 634 56.81 19.43 12.02
N PHE A 635 56.80 18.83 10.81
CA PHE A 635 56.60 17.39 10.63
C PHE A 635 57.79 16.62 9.99
N GLN A 636 59.03 17.12 10.14
CA GLN A 636 60.24 16.43 9.65
C GLN A 636 60.51 15.05 10.29
N TRP A 637 59.83 14.67 11.38
CA TRP A 637 60.09 13.39 12.05
C TRP A 637 59.34 12.18 11.45
N VAL A 638 58.38 12.39 10.55
CA VAL A 638 57.62 11.28 9.92
C VAL A 638 58.29 10.73 8.66
N ARG A 639 59.19 11.49 8.01
CA ARG A 639 59.92 11.03 6.81
C ARG A 639 61.23 10.34 7.18
N GLY A 640 61.11 9.17 7.81
CA GLY A 640 62.19 8.19 7.84
C GLY A 640 62.42 7.65 6.43
N LYS A 641 63.65 7.85 5.90
CA LYS A 641 64.13 7.38 4.60
C LYS A 641 63.64 5.96 4.24
N LYS A 642 62.86 5.86 3.17
CA LYS A 642 62.94 4.77 2.21
C LYS A 642 62.84 5.36 0.80
N GLU A 643 63.97 5.39 0.11
CA GLU A 643 64.01 5.50 -1.35
C GLU A 643 63.41 4.22 -1.92
N THR A 644 62.18 4.31 -2.39
CA THR A 644 61.65 3.41 -3.40
C THR A 644 61.12 4.29 -4.51
N THR A 645 61.82 4.28 -5.63
CA THR A 645 61.43 4.86 -6.91
C THR A 645 60.13 4.18 -7.34
N GLU A 646 59.00 4.85 -7.15
CA GLU A 646 57.75 4.46 -7.81
C GLU A 646 57.62 5.33 -9.06
N GLU A 647 57.91 4.74 -10.22
CA GLU A 647 57.51 5.28 -11.52
C GLU A 647 55.99 5.40 -11.54
N ILE A 648 55.51 6.63 -11.67
CA ILE A 648 54.10 6.91 -11.92
C ILE A 648 53.84 6.50 -13.38
N VAL A 649 53.32 5.28 -13.57
CA VAL A 649 52.77 4.86 -14.86
C VAL A 649 51.44 5.60 -15.06
N GLU A 650 51.46 6.64 -15.90
CA GLU A 650 50.23 7.18 -16.50
C GLU A 650 49.58 6.08 -17.35
N VAL A 651 48.53 5.45 -16.82
CA VAL A 651 47.66 4.60 -17.64
C VAL A 651 46.78 5.52 -18.48
N THR A 652 47.25 5.84 -19.69
CA THR A 652 46.39 6.32 -20.76
C THR A 652 45.56 5.14 -21.27
N GLU A 653 44.27 5.11 -20.93
CA GLU A 653 43.31 4.22 -21.58
C GLU A 653 43.11 4.71 -23.03
N GLU A 654 43.91 4.18 -23.96
CA GLU A 654 43.65 4.29 -25.39
C GLU A 654 42.51 3.34 -25.79
N LEU A 655 41.61 3.90 -26.61
CA LEU A 655 40.47 3.24 -27.23
C LEU A 655 40.91 2.07 -28.11
N LEU A 656 40.46 0.85 -27.80
CA LEU A 656 40.40 -0.25 -28.77
C LEU A 656 38.98 -0.34 -29.32
N GLU A 657 38.75 0.34 -30.45
CA GLU A 657 37.63 0.04 -31.35
C GLU A 657 37.90 -1.33 -32.01
N PHE A 658 37.13 -2.35 -31.63
CA PHE A 658 37.04 -3.56 -32.43
C PHE A 658 36.24 -3.26 -33.71
N LYS A 659 36.93 -3.06 -34.82
CA LYS A 659 36.37 -3.25 -36.16
C LYS A 659 36.54 -4.73 -36.52
N GLU A 660 35.42 -5.44 -36.63
CA GLU A 660 35.37 -6.73 -37.32
C GLU A 660 35.67 -6.50 -38.80
N GLU A 661 36.81 -6.99 -39.26
CA GLU A 661 37.12 -7.11 -40.67
C GLU A 661 36.78 -8.55 -41.09
N ILE A 662 35.71 -8.68 -41.89
CA ILE A 662 35.31 -9.92 -42.55
C ILE A 662 36.42 -10.28 -43.55
N ILE A 663 37.04 -11.44 -43.39
CA ILE A 663 37.86 -12.06 -44.44
C ILE A 663 37.23 -13.40 -44.79
N ASP A 664 36.63 -13.45 -45.98
CA ASP A 664 36.17 -14.65 -46.67
C ASP A 664 37.28 -15.70 -46.75
N ARG A 665 36.89 -16.96 -46.49
CA ARG A 665 37.37 -18.12 -47.23
C ARG A 665 36.42 -19.31 -47.15
#